data_AF-A0A2G9UM15-F1
#
_entry.id   AF-A0A2G9UM15-F1
#
_cell.length_a   1.000
_cell.length_b   1.000
_cell.length_c   1.000
_cell.angle_alpha   90.00
_cell.angle_beta   90.00
_cell.angle_gamma   90.00
#
_symmetry.space_group_name_H-M   'P 1'
#
loop_
_entity.id
_entity.type
_entity.pdbx_description
1 polymer ?
#
loop_
_entity_poly.entity_id
_entity_poly.type
_entity_poly.pdbx_seq_one_letter_code
_entity_poly.pdbx_strand_id
1 'polypeptide(L)'
;MSAAAGQPSDGQDDKDKSLLKEGDEAPQRPLDIERLRRCIIEFVHENFLEVVFWQMQTANKDFDEMLGVQAVVLLSKMDEKERGVLLMELVTIVHEASLQWRQEYERVVDAILYYAHAAGVLSINMCVEGLALTADFTLRTIMDPQKWIFIEENIPLMDYKGVRSLFNHRAPYLPYKAELRAPQTYLLYTVIRQPRGKEVLSGLLRQVTHGRTQWDEILSVLISETMAEVQKLPEEIEIPRYQWENLMSIIMYGITQKHINLSRLLSLLSNVLVKTGYRRARDEVMWIMLQIAGTFQQHLQKEQVEEMARLYNLLFNDDVVWTGASDHPSQLVRFLAAACMWNILDGSEGLPPPSECLANQIEFVRSNTGPPDEAMQAVLDNAFRHESPVSRNVHAIFQQRLDGQPTDEPHLLPYGRAANNKLDAFDMQIVRMLLITMMRAMKIMGIESDPELMRINQVYTWAPSQLSSLPLTAQRTAITLEEDTAKAEAFQREVHTDFMQMRGQPEMSWMEYMSMPSRQPTILCVIFRYLIESPPEHQILSPVIYQILDRLTCREYVLAVNALTDYIISQCSAEKNSEEFLPMMIRVLNMMVFHRHVMTFDRLLLSLVLHPATDHASQIAMVIVQALLNCSEINERIDFYCRFIPRRDVDAPEHFRRLTEYHRKFPEMTFAEMANRPPMMAEMINPRAHYPIYYGSLIERLLPILDFTLARALELQVDNIFSTILTTCGPIYKFHPYPITFLYTILFCMHEQLGHHPRARQFVLAILCQECEKMTHSMQNDLLGDQSSLTQSFINDNHQRVYSFEELVYELADRIITCSEFILTPPSYVAPDWRFAEYPPAAQALYLACIELLASPHSPEHIVPAMINLLVSSRAQPPRPYLMLNAIALLLTALPEAYCRVLQNEFLAVIDSGVLADMTFEEIVFDEFEERQLLQMASRPLIVNVVAQAYWYHSNLTSLSKLISTFAGEVCSRANTENDLWYALRLVVPLLQRCYDWREKVKHEESLKVVSVLYTKIGDITERYGDILHGDELCDLLYYFKYMFVGDFLRKEAEAAFPRYWGDLSWRNAEKLLLLCEDGAFLVRDSHSDNHLFTVSYKHSEKVFHSRVEISGQFAHLGGPLSLERSESVVDLLKHAIQISYSRERDILMHRRGEEAEASEIRLQYPLSRLSLLPRLQYLCRLTIRLTVRQDRLSELPLPPKLLTYVADPKFLIPNIRECLRVLEDRREKIIMMGCMRNDIYNK
;
A
#
# COMPACT_ATOMS: atom_id res chain seq x y z
N MET A 1 26.70 -0.42 15.38
CA MET A 1 26.64 -0.99 16.75
C MET A 1 25.48 -1.97 16.81
N SER A 2 25.74 -3.19 17.26
CA SER A 2 24.77 -4.26 17.48
C SER A 2 23.70 -3.80 18.48
N ALA A 3 22.44 -3.69 18.05
CA ALA A 3 21.29 -3.54 18.93
C ALA A 3 20.44 -4.81 18.83
N ALA A 4 20.45 -5.57 19.92
CA ALA A 4 19.74 -6.81 20.11
C ALA A 4 18.22 -6.60 19.98
N ALA A 5 17.58 -7.60 19.39
CA ALA A 5 16.14 -7.72 19.24
C ALA A 5 15.41 -7.66 20.59
N GLY A 6 14.72 -6.56 20.84
CA GLY A 6 13.66 -6.49 21.84
C GLY A 6 12.37 -7.01 21.24
N GLN A 7 11.89 -8.14 21.75
CA GLN A 7 10.53 -8.63 21.50
C GLN A 7 9.52 -7.58 21.98
N PRO A 8 8.54 -7.16 21.18
CA PRO A 8 7.39 -6.46 21.71
C PRO A 8 6.50 -7.48 22.43
N SER A 9 6.22 -7.19 23.70
CA SER A 9 5.24 -7.88 24.53
C SER A 9 3.85 -7.77 23.92
N ASP A 10 3.29 -8.92 23.51
CA ASP A 10 1.88 -9.07 23.17
C ASP A 10 1.01 -8.73 24.39
N GLY A 11 0.43 -7.54 24.36
CA GLY A 11 -0.57 -7.07 25.31
C GLY A 11 -1.96 -7.13 24.69
N GLN A 12 -2.69 -8.20 25.02
CA GLN A 12 -4.15 -8.28 25.16
C GLN A 12 -5.02 -7.76 24.00
N ASP A 13 -5.47 -8.69 23.14
CA ASP A 13 -6.85 -8.74 22.60
C ASP A 13 -7.08 -10.12 21.96
N ASP A 14 -6.94 -11.17 22.77
CA ASP A 14 -7.43 -12.53 22.48
C ASP A 14 -8.30 -12.99 23.66
N LYS A 15 -9.49 -12.41 23.76
CA LYS A 15 -10.60 -12.98 24.54
C LYS A 15 -11.73 -13.23 23.57
N ASP A 16 -11.77 -14.45 23.04
CA ASP A 16 -12.99 -15.19 22.66
C ASP A 16 -12.71 -16.48 21.87
N LYS A 17 -11.46 -16.95 21.80
CA LYS A 17 -11.11 -18.25 21.19
C LYS A 17 -10.08 -19.05 21.98
N SER A 18 -10.32 -19.29 23.26
CA SER A 18 -9.60 -20.34 24.01
C SER A 18 -10.30 -20.66 25.34
N LEU A 19 -11.41 -21.38 25.28
CA LEU A 19 -11.90 -22.13 26.43
C LEU A 19 -12.06 -23.60 26.07
N LEU A 20 -10.95 -24.23 25.67
CA LEU A 20 -10.79 -25.68 25.74
C LEU A 20 -9.35 -26.01 26.17
N LYS A 21 -9.26 -26.55 27.39
CA LYS A 21 -8.11 -27.14 28.10
C LYS A 21 -7.24 -26.18 28.92
N GLU A 22 -7.53 -26.08 30.21
CA GLU A 22 -6.87 -26.89 31.25
C GLU A 22 -7.58 -26.71 32.60
N GLY A 23 -7.85 -27.81 33.29
CA GLY A 23 -7.79 -27.83 34.76
C GLY A 23 -9.02 -27.51 35.60
N ASP A 24 -10.21 -27.29 35.03
CA ASP A 24 -11.43 -27.30 35.83
C ASP A 24 -11.99 -28.71 35.91
N GLU A 25 -12.20 -29.18 37.14
CA GLU A 25 -12.99 -30.36 37.46
C GLU A 25 -14.16 -30.45 36.48
N ALA A 26 -14.31 -31.59 35.79
CA ALA A 26 -15.47 -31.84 34.94
C ALA A 26 -16.69 -31.30 35.69
N PRO A 27 -17.48 -30.36 35.10
CA PRO A 27 -18.61 -29.79 35.81
C PRO A 27 -19.40 -30.99 36.28
N GLN A 28 -19.48 -31.18 37.60
CA GLN A 28 -20.10 -32.37 38.17
C GLN A 28 -21.43 -32.51 37.45
N ARG A 29 -21.56 -33.56 36.62
CA ARG A 29 -22.74 -33.77 35.80
C ARG A 29 -23.91 -33.60 36.76
N PRO A 30 -24.82 -32.65 36.51
CA PRO A 30 -25.90 -32.43 37.45
C PRO A 30 -26.56 -33.78 37.64
N LEU A 31 -26.63 -34.24 38.89
CA LEU A 31 -27.04 -35.61 39.23
C LEU A 31 -28.39 -35.97 38.57
N ASP A 32 -29.19 -34.94 38.31
CA ASP A 32 -30.51 -34.99 37.68
C ASP A 32 -30.47 -35.21 36.15
N ILE A 33 -29.43 -34.75 35.43
CA ILE A 33 -29.21 -35.05 34.00
C ILE A 33 -28.81 -36.52 33.81
N GLU A 34 -27.92 -37.02 34.68
CA GLU A 34 -27.47 -38.41 34.62
C GLU A 34 -28.59 -39.37 35.07
N ARG A 35 -29.46 -38.94 35.98
CA ARG A 35 -30.72 -39.64 36.29
C ARG A 35 -31.65 -39.72 35.08
N LEU A 36 -31.91 -38.60 34.39
CA LEU A 36 -32.76 -38.60 33.18
C LEU A 36 -32.16 -39.51 32.09
N ARG A 37 -30.85 -39.41 31.85
CA ARG A 37 -30.12 -40.30 30.92
C ARG A 37 -30.27 -41.77 31.30
N ARG A 38 -30.14 -42.11 32.59
CA ARG A 38 -30.31 -43.48 33.09
C ARG A 38 -31.74 -43.98 32.91
N CYS A 39 -32.75 -43.14 33.20
CA CYS A 39 -34.16 -43.47 32.98
C CYS A 39 -34.46 -43.75 31.51
N ILE A 40 -33.91 -42.96 30.58
CA ILE A 40 -34.08 -43.17 29.13
C ILE A 40 -33.44 -44.50 28.71
N ILE A 41 -32.22 -44.79 29.16
CA ILE A 41 -31.51 -46.04 28.86
C ILE A 41 -32.26 -47.26 29.44
N GLU A 42 -32.68 -47.19 30.70
CA GLU A 42 -33.44 -48.26 31.37
C GLU A 42 -34.78 -48.50 30.64
N PHE A 43 -35.49 -47.44 30.22
CA PHE A 43 -36.74 -47.56 29.47
C PHE A 43 -36.57 -48.24 28.10
N VAL A 44 -35.57 -47.83 27.32
CA VAL A 44 -35.31 -48.41 25.99
C VAL A 44 -34.89 -49.89 26.10
N HIS A 45 -34.16 -50.27 27.15
CA HIS A 45 -33.65 -51.64 27.31
C HIS A 45 -34.57 -52.61 28.10
N GLU A 46 -35.34 -52.17 29.09
CA GLU A 46 -36.24 -53.05 29.87
C GLU A 46 -37.51 -53.46 29.11
N ASN A 47 -38.01 -52.62 28.20
CA ASN A 47 -39.21 -52.91 27.39
C ASN A 47 -38.95 -53.84 26.18
N PHE A 48 -37.78 -54.48 26.08
CA PHE A 48 -37.38 -55.33 24.95
C PHE A 48 -38.38 -56.47 24.65
N LEU A 49 -39.03 -57.05 25.67
CA LEU A 49 -39.97 -58.16 25.46
C LEU A 49 -41.35 -57.71 24.95
N GLU A 50 -41.76 -56.46 25.19
CA GLU A 50 -43.03 -55.91 24.67
C GLU A 50 -42.91 -55.50 23.20
N VAL A 51 -41.72 -55.08 22.74
CA VAL A 51 -41.43 -54.77 21.33
C VAL A 51 -41.61 -55.99 20.41
N VAL A 52 -41.34 -57.20 20.91
CA VAL A 52 -41.55 -58.46 20.15
C VAL A 52 -43.04 -58.79 19.96
N PHE A 53 -43.94 -58.26 20.80
CA PHE A 53 -45.39 -58.50 20.77
C PHE A 53 -46.22 -57.26 20.41
N TRP A 54 -45.66 -56.34 19.61
CA TRP A 54 -46.25 -55.05 19.21
C TRP A 54 -47.67 -55.07 18.61
N GLN A 55 -48.18 -56.21 18.15
CA GLN A 55 -49.55 -56.30 17.59
C GLN A 55 -50.67 -56.31 18.66
N MET A 56 -50.35 -56.31 19.95
CA MET A 56 -51.35 -56.32 21.02
C MET A 56 -50.95 -55.37 22.16
N GLN A 57 -51.20 -54.06 22.05
CA GLN A 57 -51.73 -53.20 23.12
C GLN A 57 -51.75 -51.70 22.76
N THR A 58 -52.73 -50.98 23.32
CA THR A 58 -52.98 -49.53 23.25
C THR A 58 -52.47 -48.79 24.51
N ALA A 59 -51.41 -49.25 25.17
CA ALA A 59 -51.05 -48.82 26.54
C ALA A 59 -49.81 -47.87 26.68
N ASN A 60 -49.10 -47.51 25.60
CA ASN A 60 -47.84 -46.74 25.70
C ASN A 60 -47.97 -45.20 25.81
N LYS A 61 -49.18 -44.62 25.79
CA LYS A 61 -49.34 -43.17 25.94
C LYS A 61 -49.03 -42.66 27.35
N ASP A 62 -49.36 -43.43 28.39
CA ASP A 62 -49.30 -42.95 29.78
C ASP A 62 -47.86 -42.83 30.33
N PHE A 63 -46.90 -43.59 29.79
CA PHE A 63 -45.50 -43.60 30.26
C PHE A 63 -44.57 -42.64 29.50
N ASP A 64 -44.77 -42.47 28.18
CA ASP A 64 -44.11 -41.41 27.40
C ASP A 64 -44.52 -40.03 27.94
N GLU A 65 -45.79 -39.88 28.37
CA GLU A 65 -46.27 -38.70 29.11
C GLU A 65 -45.62 -38.57 30.50
N MET A 66 -45.39 -39.66 31.26
CA MET A 66 -44.67 -39.59 32.55
C MET A 66 -43.21 -39.15 32.40
N LEU A 67 -42.48 -39.71 31.44
CA LEU A 67 -41.10 -39.32 31.11
C LEU A 67 -41.04 -37.88 30.61
N GLY A 68 -41.98 -37.48 29.76
CA GLY A 68 -42.18 -36.10 29.33
C GLY A 68 -42.45 -35.16 30.52
N VAL A 69 -43.32 -35.53 31.46
CA VAL A 69 -43.60 -34.74 32.68
C VAL A 69 -42.38 -34.63 33.58
N GLN A 70 -41.61 -35.71 33.77
CA GLN A 70 -40.38 -35.67 34.56
C GLN A 70 -39.31 -34.79 33.92
N ALA A 71 -39.13 -34.89 32.60
CA ALA A 71 -38.24 -34.04 31.83
C ALA A 71 -38.68 -32.56 31.88
N VAL A 72 -39.99 -32.27 31.80
CA VAL A 72 -40.55 -30.92 31.92
C VAL A 72 -40.37 -30.34 33.32
N VAL A 73 -40.61 -31.12 34.38
CA VAL A 73 -40.38 -30.70 35.77
C VAL A 73 -38.91 -30.36 36.00
N LEU A 74 -37.99 -31.10 35.36
CA LEU A 74 -36.56 -30.86 35.43
C LEU A 74 -36.15 -29.63 34.62
N LEU A 75 -36.59 -29.53 33.36
CA LEU A 75 -36.37 -28.38 32.48
C LEU A 75 -36.94 -27.06 33.06
N SER A 76 -38.07 -27.12 33.77
CA SER A 76 -38.70 -25.94 34.39
C SER A 76 -37.87 -25.33 35.53
N LYS A 77 -36.96 -26.10 36.11
CA LYS A 77 -36.05 -25.67 37.19
C LYS A 77 -34.70 -25.15 36.67
N MET A 78 -34.42 -25.36 35.38
CA MET A 78 -33.15 -25.02 34.73
C MET A 78 -33.20 -23.65 34.04
N ASP A 79 -32.06 -22.98 33.97
CA ASP A 79 -31.89 -21.78 33.15
C ASP A 79 -31.70 -22.13 31.65
N GLU A 80 -31.74 -21.13 30.77
CA GLU A 80 -31.69 -21.37 29.31
C GLU A 80 -30.37 -22.01 28.84
N LYS A 81 -29.24 -21.73 29.54
CA LYS A 81 -27.94 -22.34 29.23
C LYS A 81 -27.91 -23.81 29.63
N GLU A 82 -28.42 -24.12 30.81
CA GLU A 82 -28.56 -25.48 31.33
C GLU A 82 -29.51 -26.31 30.43
N ARG A 83 -30.60 -25.70 29.94
CA ARG A 83 -31.50 -26.34 28.97
C ARG A 83 -30.79 -26.67 27.65
N GLY A 84 -29.93 -25.78 27.15
CA GLY A 84 -29.10 -26.03 25.97
C GLY A 84 -28.10 -27.18 26.16
N VAL A 85 -27.47 -27.27 27.34
CA VAL A 85 -26.56 -28.39 27.68
C VAL A 85 -27.32 -29.71 27.75
N LEU A 86 -28.50 -29.72 28.37
CA LEU A 86 -29.35 -30.90 28.44
C LEU A 86 -29.81 -31.35 27.05
N LEU A 87 -30.14 -30.41 26.17
CA LEU A 87 -30.52 -30.71 24.79
C LEU A 87 -29.36 -31.35 24.01
N MET A 88 -28.13 -30.87 24.19
CA MET A 88 -26.94 -31.52 23.60
C MET A 88 -26.68 -32.92 24.15
N GLU A 89 -26.90 -33.14 25.45
CA GLU A 89 -26.79 -34.49 26.04
C GLU A 89 -27.87 -35.44 25.49
N LEU A 90 -29.12 -34.99 25.34
CA LEU A 90 -30.18 -35.77 24.70
C LEU A 90 -29.82 -36.14 23.25
N VAL A 91 -29.28 -35.19 22.48
CA VAL A 91 -28.76 -35.43 21.13
C VAL A 91 -27.62 -36.44 21.15
N THR A 92 -26.71 -36.34 22.12
CA THR A 92 -25.56 -37.24 22.28
C THR A 92 -26.00 -38.67 22.56
N ILE A 93 -27.02 -38.88 23.41
CA ILE A 93 -27.59 -40.20 23.70
C ILE A 93 -28.09 -40.88 22.42
N VAL A 94 -28.76 -40.15 21.53
CA VAL A 94 -29.23 -40.68 20.24
C VAL A 94 -28.06 -41.03 19.31
N HIS A 95 -26.98 -40.24 19.32
CA HIS A 95 -25.80 -40.48 18.48
C HIS A 95 -24.93 -41.65 18.97
N GLU A 96 -24.80 -41.83 20.28
CA GLU A 96 -24.05 -42.93 20.91
C GLU A 96 -24.80 -44.27 20.86
N ALA A 97 -26.10 -44.25 20.60
CA ALA A 97 -26.92 -45.45 20.49
C ALA A 97 -26.49 -46.33 19.30
N SER A 98 -26.44 -47.65 19.52
CA SER A 98 -26.20 -48.62 18.45
C SER A 98 -27.33 -48.59 17.40
N LEU A 99 -27.02 -48.93 16.15
CA LEU A 99 -27.96 -48.94 15.02
C LEU A 99 -29.29 -49.67 15.28
N GLN A 100 -29.29 -50.69 16.14
CA GLN A 100 -30.50 -51.45 16.50
C GLN A 100 -31.47 -50.65 17.39
N TRP A 101 -30.95 -49.72 18.19
CA TRP A 101 -31.70 -49.00 19.21
C TRP A 101 -31.87 -47.50 18.90
N ARG A 102 -31.08 -46.97 17.94
CA ARG A 102 -31.06 -45.54 17.59
C ARG A 102 -32.43 -44.97 17.28
N GLN A 103 -33.26 -45.69 16.53
CA GLN A 103 -34.62 -45.26 16.18
C GLN A 103 -35.54 -45.14 17.42
N GLU A 104 -35.33 -46.01 18.41
CA GLU A 104 -36.11 -46.00 19.65
C GLU A 104 -35.65 -44.88 20.59
N TYR A 105 -34.33 -44.64 20.67
CA TYR A 105 -33.79 -43.48 21.37
C TYR A 105 -34.24 -42.15 20.72
N GLU A 106 -34.26 -42.07 19.39
CA GLU A 106 -34.77 -40.91 18.66
C GLU A 106 -36.26 -40.68 18.94
N ARG A 107 -37.09 -41.73 18.90
CA ARG A 107 -38.54 -41.67 19.24
C ARG A 107 -38.79 -41.09 20.64
N VAL A 108 -38.06 -41.59 21.64
CA VAL A 108 -38.23 -41.17 23.04
C VAL A 108 -37.75 -39.73 23.26
N VAL A 109 -36.61 -39.35 22.66
CA VAL A 109 -36.09 -37.98 22.78
C VAL A 109 -36.99 -36.99 22.06
N ASP A 110 -37.47 -37.31 20.86
CA ASP A 110 -38.40 -36.45 20.11
C ASP A 110 -39.72 -36.26 20.87
N ALA A 111 -40.27 -37.31 21.49
CA ALA A 111 -41.45 -37.20 22.35
C ALA A 111 -41.23 -36.26 23.54
N ILE A 112 -40.06 -36.33 24.20
CA ILE A 112 -39.68 -35.40 25.27
C ILE A 112 -39.61 -33.96 24.75
N LEU A 113 -39.03 -33.74 23.57
CA LEU A 113 -38.92 -32.41 22.96
C LEU A 113 -40.29 -31.81 22.61
N TYR A 114 -41.20 -32.60 22.01
CA TYR A 114 -42.57 -32.17 21.73
C TYR A 114 -43.33 -31.83 23.00
N TYR A 115 -43.23 -32.67 24.03
CA TYR A 115 -43.93 -32.47 25.29
C TYR A 115 -43.40 -31.23 26.04
N ALA A 116 -42.09 -31.01 26.02
CA ALA A 116 -41.47 -29.83 26.63
C ALA A 116 -41.77 -28.52 25.90
N HIS A 117 -41.95 -28.55 24.58
CA HIS A 117 -42.44 -27.41 23.81
C HIS A 117 -43.93 -27.13 24.09
N ALA A 118 -44.78 -28.16 24.09
CA ALA A 118 -46.21 -28.02 24.40
C ALA A 118 -46.47 -27.47 25.82
N ALA A 119 -45.60 -27.78 26.78
CA ALA A 119 -45.62 -27.24 28.14
C ALA A 119 -45.07 -25.80 28.27
N GLY A 120 -44.54 -25.21 27.19
CA GLY A 120 -43.98 -23.85 27.17
C GLY A 120 -42.60 -23.71 27.84
N VAL A 121 -41.89 -24.81 28.10
CA VAL A 121 -40.58 -24.80 28.79
C VAL A 121 -39.41 -24.68 27.79
N LEU A 122 -39.56 -25.24 26.59
CA LEU A 122 -38.62 -25.03 25.47
C LEU A 122 -39.18 -24.03 24.46
N SER A 123 -38.32 -23.09 24.04
CA SER A 123 -38.64 -22.21 22.91
C SER A 123 -38.73 -23.01 21.60
N ILE A 124 -39.45 -22.47 20.62
CA ILE A 124 -39.61 -23.12 19.31
C ILE A 124 -38.24 -23.36 18.63
N ASN A 125 -37.31 -22.41 18.79
CA ASN A 125 -35.96 -22.51 18.27
C ASN A 125 -35.20 -23.71 18.82
N MET A 126 -35.20 -23.88 20.16
CA MET A 126 -34.51 -25.01 20.80
C MET A 126 -35.17 -26.35 20.46
N CYS A 127 -36.50 -26.38 20.37
CA CYS A 127 -37.23 -27.60 20.01
C CYS A 127 -36.89 -28.04 18.57
N VAL A 128 -37.02 -27.13 17.60
CA VAL A 128 -36.72 -27.42 16.19
C VAL A 128 -35.24 -27.74 15.98
N GLU A 129 -34.33 -27.03 16.64
CA GLU A 129 -32.89 -27.34 16.61
C GLU A 129 -32.59 -28.72 17.20
N GLY A 130 -33.19 -29.06 18.35
CA GLY A 130 -33.05 -30.39 18.95
C GLY A 130 -33.57 -31.51 18.06
N LEU A 131 -34.76 -31.34 17.47
CA LEU A 131 -35.34 -32.31 16.53
C LEU A 131 -34.47 -32.46 15.28
N ALA A 132 -34.01 -31.35 14.70
CA ALA A 132 -33.12 -31.40 13.54
C ALA A 132 -31.79 -32.10 13.86
N LEU A 133 -31.23 -31.88 15.06
CA LEU A 133 -29.99 -32.49 15.51
C LEU A 133 -30.13 -33.97 15.87
N THR A 134 -31.28 -34.45 16.37
CA THR A 134 -31.48 -35.89 16.67
C THR A 134 -31.64 -36.75 15.41
N ALA A 135 -31.96 -36.14 14.26
CA ALA A 135 -32.19 -36.85 13.01
C ALA A 135 -30.92 -37.50 12.43
N ASP A 136 -31.04 -38.72 11.92
CA ASP A 136 -29.94 -39.40 11.23
C ASP A 136 -29.87 -39.04 9.73
N PHE A 137 -29.04 -38.04 9.40
CA PHE A 137 -28.76 -37.65 8.02
C PHE A 137 -27.90 -38.65 7.23
N THR A 138 -27.43 -39.75 7.85
CA THR A 138 -26.73 -40.83 7.13
C THR A 138 -27.69 -41.79 6.41
N LEU A 139 -29.01 -41.60 6.56
CA LEU A 139 -30.08 -42.38 5.95
C LEU A 139 -30.03 -43.89 6.28
N ARG A 140 -29.39 -44.26 7.40
CA ARG A 140 -29.30 -45.65 7.85
C ARG A 140 -30.53 -46.09 8.64
N THR A 141 -31.27 -45.14 9.22
CA THR A 141 -32.58 -45.34 9.85
C THR A 141 -33.69 -44.66 9.03
N ILE A 142 -34.93 -45.10 9.20
CA ILE A 142 -36.10 -44.49 8.55
C ILE A 142 -36.38 -43.16 9.24
N MET A 143 -36.41 -42.07 8.47
CA MET A 143 -36.76 -40.74 8.98
C MET A 143 -38.26 -40.63 9.25
N ASP A 144 -38.62 -40.04 10.39
CA ASP A 144 -40.02 -39.77 10.74
C ASP A 144 -40.56 -38.58 9.91
N PRO A 145 -41.57 -38.77 9.04
CA PRO A 145 -42.16 -37.68 8.28
C PRO A 145 -42.91 -36.67 9.16
N GLN A 146 -43.44 -37.07 10.33
CA GLN A 146 -44.17 -36.15 11.21
C GLN A 146 -43.25 -35.09 11.81
N LYS A 147 -42.00 -35.48 12.09
CA LYS A 147 -40.93 -34.59 12.53
C LYS A 147 -40.62 -33.48 11.54
N TRP A 148 -40.50 -33.82 10.26
CA TRP A 148 -40.19 -32.83 9.23
C TRP A 148 -41.38 -31.92 8.90
N ILE A 149 -42.61 -32.45 8.95
CA ILE A 149 -43.83 -31.63 8.86
C ILE A 149 -43.87 -30.62 10.01
N PHE A 150 -43.59 -31.06 11.24
CA PHE A 150 -43.53 -30.17 12.40
C PHE A 150 -42.43 -29.11 12.24
N ILE A 151 -41.24 -29.47 11.77
CA ILE A 151 -40.16 -28.51 11.53
C ILE A 151 -40.58 -27.50 10.45
N GLU A 152 -41.14 -27.95 9.32
CA GLU A 152 -41.58 -27.09 8.22
C GLU A 152 -42.67 -26.08 8.63
N GLU A 153 -43.67 -26.53 9.40
CA GLU A 153 -44.74 -25.68 9.90
C GLU A 153 -44.23 -24.63 10.90
N ASN A 154 -43.14 -24.92 11.63
CA ASN A 154 -42.62 -24.06 12.68
C ASN A 154 -41.42 -23.20 12.27
N ILE A 155 -40.75 -23.46 11.13
CA ILE A 155 -39.68 -22.61 10.58
C ILE A 155 -40.09 -21.12 10.48
N PRO A 156 -41.30 -20.77 9.99
CA PRO A 156 -41.73 -19.37 9.92
C PRO A 156 -41.94 -18.70 11.28
N LEU A 157 -42.11 -19.49 12.35
CA LEU A 157 -42.29 -19.01 13.72
C LEU A 157 -40.94 -18.83 14.45
N MET A 158 -39.85 -19.30 13.86
CA MET A 158 -38.49 -19.12 14.38
C MET A 158 -37.96 -17.72 14.10
N ASP A 159 -37.05 -17.25 14.95
CA ASP A 159 -36.31 -16.02 14.66
C ASP A 159 -35.27 -16.25 13.55
N TYR A 160 -34.88 -15.18 12.85
CA TYR A 160 -33.93 -15.28 11.73
C TYR A 160 -32.58 -15.89 12.15
N LYS A 161 -32.18 -15.76 13.43
CA LYS A 161 -30.96 -16.37 13.96
C LYS A 161 -31.11 -17.88 14.14
N GLY A 162 -32.25 -18.35 14.66
CA GLY A 162 -32.58 -19.77 14.75
C GLY A 162 -32.65 -20.42 13.37
N VAL A 163 -33.32 -19.77 12.42
CA VAL A 163 -33.36 -20.22 11.02
C VAL A 163 -31.95 -20.31 10.44
N ARG A 164 -31.12 -19.27 10.62
CA ARG A 164 -29.72 -19.30 10.18
C ARG A 164 -28.92 -20.45 10.83
N SER A 165 -29.13 -20.74 12.11
CA SER A 165 -28.45 -21.84 12.82
C SER A 165 -28.73 -23.19 12.17
N LEU A 166 -30.00 -23.45 11.79
CA LEU A 166 -30.40 -24.67 11.09
C LEU A 166 -29.70 -24.83 9.74
N PHE A 167 -29.47 -23.74 9.01
CA PHE A 167 -28.80 -23.76 7.71
C PHE A 167 -27.26 -23.68 7.77
N ASN A 168 -26.65 -23.55 8.95
CA ASN A 168 -25.26 -23.11 9.13
C ASN A 168 -24.19 -24.18 8.84
N HIS A 169 -24.42 -25.10 7.90
CA HIS A 169 -23.46 -26.15 7.52
C HIS A 169 -22.46 -25.73 6.42
N ARG A 170 -22.59 -24.52 5.86
CA ARG A 170 -21.59 -23.91 4.96
C ARG A 170 -21.41 -22.43 5.30
N ALA A 171 -20.16 -22.00 5.38
CA ALA A 171 -19.80 -20.61 5.67
C ALA A 171 -20.44 -19.65 4.64
N PRO A 172 -20.96 -18.49 5.06
CA PRO A 172 -21.55 -17.51 4.17
C PRO A 172 -20.45 -16.85 3.35
N TYR A 173 -20.38 -17.15 2.06
CA TYR A 173 -19.53 -16.43 1.12
C TYR A 173 -20.40 -15.85 0.01
N LEU A 174 -20.17 -14.57 -0.29
CA LEU A 174 -20.66 -13.99 -1.55
C LEU A 174 -20.16 -14.87 -2.72
N PRO A 175 -20.96 -15.01 -3.80
CA PRO A 175 -20.58 -15.76 -4.98
C PRO A 175 -19.53 -14.99 -5.80
N TYR A 176 -18.35 -14.78 -5.20
CA TYR A 176 -17.21 -14.23 -5.90
C TYR A 176 -16.86 -15.09 -7.11
N LYS A 177 -16.42 -14.41 -8.17
CA LYS A 177 -15.83 -14.98 -9.37
C LYS A 177 -14.85 -16.10 -9.04
N ALA A 178 -14.87 -17.19 -9.81
CA ALA A 178 -14.05 -18.37 -9.55
C ALA A 178 -12.55 -18.03 -9.57
N GLU A 179 -12.17 -17.04 -10.37
CA GLU A 179 -10.82 -16.50 -10.53
C GLU A 179 -10.28 -15.87 -9.24
N LEU A 180 -11.16 -15.23 -8.44
CA LEU A 180 -10.77 -14.64 -7.15
C LEU A 180 -10.54 -15.71 -6.08
N ARG A 181 -11.11 -16.92 -6.27
CA ARG A 181 -10.88 -18.09 -5.41
C ARG A 181 -9.74 -18.97 -5.93
N ALA A 182 -9.36 -18.80 -7.20
CA ALA A 182 -8.26 -19.53 -7.81
C ALA A 182 -6.91 -19.01 -7.30
N PRO A 183 -5.87 -19.88 -7.25
CA PRO A 183 -4.53 -19.45 -6.91
C PRO A 183 -4.01 -18.45 -7.97
N GLN A 184 -3.46 -17.33 -7.50
CA GLN A 184 -2.92 -16.26 -8.36
C GLN A 184 -1.52 -16.63 -8.90
N THR A 185 -1.43 -17.75 -9.61
CA THR A 185 -0.17 -18.33 -10.10
C THR A 185 0.52 -17.43 -11.12
N TYR A 186 -0.22 -16.74 -11.99
CA TYR A 186 0.34 -15.81 -12.97
C TYR A 186 0.99 -14.59 -12.31
N LEU A 187 0.36 -14.02 -11.27
CA LEU A 187 0.96 -12.92 -10.50
C LEU A 187 2.30 -13.35 -9.87
N LEU A 188 2.32 -14.55 -9.28
CA LEU A 188 3.54 -15.09 -8.68
C LEU A 188 4.62 -15.35 -9.74
N TYR A 189 4.25 -15.85 -10.92
CA TYR A 189 5.14 -16.00 -12.08
C TYR A 189 5.76 -14.67 -12.49
N THR A 190 4.96 -13.61 -12.63
CA THR A 190 5.45 -12.28 -13.04
C THR A 190 6.39 -11.66 -12.00
N VAL A 191 6.08 -11.80 -10.70
CA VAL A 191 6.94 -11.27 -9.62
C VAL A 191 8.27 -12.02 -9.55
N ILE A 192 8.25 -13.35 -9.63
CA ILE A 192 9.46 -14.18 -9.60
C ILE A 192 10.35 -13.87 -10.81
N ARG A 193 9.76 -13.61 -11.97
CA ARG A 193 10.51 -13.31 -13.19
C ARG A 193 11.32 -12.02 -13.10
N GLN A 194 10.89 -11.04 -12.31
CA GLN A 194 11.55 -9.74 -12.19
C GLN A 194 12.79 -9.81 -11.26
N PRO A 195 13.89 -9.11 -11.60
CA PRO A 195 15.05 -9.02 -10.71
C PRO A 195 14.67 -8.31 -9.41
N ARG A 196 15.26 -8.75 -8.29
CA ARG A 196 14.89 -8.35 -6.91
C ARG A 196 13.45 -8.69 -6.48
N GLY A 197 12.66 -9.41 -7.30
CA GLY A 197 11.30 -9.83 -6.95
C GLY A 197 11.19 -10.62 -5.65
N LYS A 198 12.26 -11.37 -5.29
CA LYS A 198 12.37 -12.11 -4.03
C LYS A 198 12.20 -11.25 -2.76
N GLU A 199 12.54 -9.97 -2.81
CA GLU A 199 12.44 -9.06 -1.66
C GLU A 199 10.97 -8.78 -1.28
N VAL A 200 10.11 -8.69 -2.31
CA VAL A 200 8.66 -8.42 -2.16
C VAL A 200 7.89 -9.66 -1.70
N LEU A 201 8.37 -10.85 -2.05
CA LEU A 201 7.69 -12.13 -1.77
C LEU A 201 7.56 -12.42 -0.27
N SER A 202 8.49 -11.95 0.56
CA SER A 202 8.44 -12.11 2.03
C SER A 202 7.22 -11.41 2.67
N GLY A 203 6.79 -10.27 2.10
CA GLY A 203 5.59 -9.55 2.51
C GLY A 203 4.30 -10.19 2.00
N LEU A 204 4.30 -10.64 0.75
CA LEU A 204 3.16 -11.30 0.11
C LEU A 204 2.82 -12.67 0.74
N LEU A 205 3.84 -13.43 1.15
CA LEU A 205 3.67 -14.79 1.70
C LEU A 205 3.47 -14.82 3.22
N ARG A 206 3.71 -13.71 3.94
CA ARG A 206 3.56 -13.62 5.41
C ARG A 206 2.14 -13.93 5.89
N GLN A 207 1.14 -13.78 5.02
CA GLN A 207 -0.27 -14.09 5.29
C GLN A 207 -0.65 -15.55 5.01
N VAL A 208 0.23 -16.34 4.39
CA VAL A 208 -0.01 -17.74 4.01
C VAL A 208 0.70 -18.65 5.01
N THR A 209 0.19 -18.71 6.23
CA THR A 209 0.84 -19.48 7.32
C THR A 209 0.76 -21.00 7.13
N HIS A 210 -0.08 -21.52 6.22
CA HIS A 210 -0.31 -22.98 6.08
C HIS A 210 -0.53 -23.50 4.64
N GLY A 211 -0.06 -22.80 3.61
CA GLY A 211 -0.23 -23.21 2.21
C GLY A 211 1.04 -23.79 1.55
N ARG A 212 0.89 -24.83 0.72
CA ARG A 212 1.95 -25.32 -0.18
C ARG A 212 2.26 -24.26 -1.24
N THR A 213 3.50 -23.80 -1.31
CA THR A 213 3.95 -22.81 -2.31
C THR A 213 4.16 -23.47 -3.68
N GLN A 214 3.54 -22.93 -4.75
CA GLN A 214 3.64 -23.43 -6.14
C GLN A 214 4.95 -23.01 -6.85
N TRP A 215 6.02 -22.72 -6.10
CA TRP A 215 7.26 -22.17 -6.65
C TRP A 215 8.00 -23.17 -7.55
N ASP A 216 7.94 -24.45 -7.19
CA ASP A 216 8.55 -25.54 -7.94
C ASP A 216 7.95 -25.70 -9.35
N GLU A 217 6.62 -25.59 -9.48
CA GLU A 217 5.94 -25.60 -10.77
C GLU A 217 6.32 -24.38 -11.62
N ILE A 218 6.24 -23.18 -11.05
CA ILE A 218 6.55 -21.92 -11.75
C ILE A 218 8.01 -21.87 -12.23
N LEU A 219 8.96 -22.25 -11.38
CA LEU A 219 10.37 -22.23 -11.73
C LEU A 219 10.71 -23.25 -12.84
N SER A 220 10.04 -24.41 -12.84
CA SER A 220 10.21 -25.39 -13.93
C SER A 220 9.75 -24.83 -15.28
N VAL A 221 8.67 -24.05 -15.29
CA VAL A 221 8.15 -23.37 -16.48
C VAL A 221 9.10 -22.25 -16.91
N LEU A 222 9.57 -21.41 -15.98
CA LEU A 222 10.49 -20.31 -16.29
C LEU A 222 11.81 -20.80 -16.89
N ILE A 223 12.41 -21.85 -16.32
CA ILE A 223 13.64 -22.46 -16.89
C ILE A 223 13.36 -23.00 -18.31
N SER A 224 12.21 -23.64 -18.51
CA SER A 224 11.86 -24.21 -19.81
C SER A 224 11.58 -23.12 -20.86
N GLU A 225 10.98 -22.00 -20.46
CA GLU A 225 10.72 -20.83 -21.30
C GLU A 225 12.02 -20.13 -21.71
N THR A 226 12.95 -19.90 -20.76
CA THR A 226 14.26 -19.32 -21.09
C THR A 226 15.05 -20.22 -22.03
N MET A 227 15.01 -21.55 -21.83
CA MET A 227 15.62 -22.50 -22.75
C MET A 227 14.99 -22.46 -24.14
N ALA A 228 13.66 -22.31 -24.23
CA ALA A 228 12.94 -22.22 -25.50
C ALA A 228 13.35 -20.97 -26.29
N GLU A 229 13.47 -19.81 -25.64
CA GLU A 229 13.89 -18.57 -26.30
C GLU A 229 15.36 -18.63 -26.73
N VAL A 230 16.25 -19.22 -25.92
CA VAL A 230 17.65 -19.42 -26.31
C VAL A 230 17.75 -20.31 -27.54
N GLN A 231 16.90 -21.33 -27.66
CA GLN A 231 16.87 -22.22 -28.82
C GLN A 231 16.51 -21.49 -30.11
N LYS A 232 15.75 -20.38 -30.05
CA LYS A 232 15.36 -19.57 -31.21
C LYS A 232 16.45 -18.62 -31.71
N LEU A 233 17.46 -18.31 -30.89
CA LEU A 233 18.53 -17.39 -31.28
C LEU A 233 19.36 -17.97 -32.45
N PRO A 234 20.03 -17.15 -33.27
CA PRO A 234 21.08 -17.63 -34.19
C PRO A 234 22.25 -18.25 -33.44
N GLU A 235 22.89 -19.31 -33.97
CA GLU A 235 23.97 -20.05 -33.28
C GLU A 235 25.20 -19.20 -32.93
N GLU A 236 25.44 -18.13 -33.67
CA GLU A 236 26.58 -17.21 -33.51
C GLU A 236 26.42 -16.24 -32.32
N ILE A 237 25.21 -16.07 -31.80
CA ILE A 237 24.93 -15.14 -30.69
C ILE A 237 25.17 -15.82 -29.34
N GLU A 238 25.96 -15.16 -28.48
CA GLU A 238 26.20 -15.61 -27.10
C GLU A 238 24.90 -15.62 -26.29
N ILE A 239 24.73 -16.65 -25.45
CA ILE A 239 23.52 -16.81 -24.62
C ILE A 239 23.42 -15.64 -23.63
N PRO A 240 22.32 -14.86 -23.65
CA PRO A 240 22.15 -13.79 -22.68
C PRO A 240 22.00 -14.33 -21.25
N ARG A 241 22.86 -13.87 -20.34
CA ARG A 241 22.95 -14.40 -18.98
C ARG A 241 22.03 -13.75 -17.96
N TYR A 242 21.42 -12.62 -18.32
CA TYR A 242 20.62 -11.80 -17.42
C TYR A 242 19.57 -12.62 -16.64
N GLN A 243 18.72 -13.38 -17.35
CA GLN A 243 17.66 -14.15 -16.72
C GLN A 243 18.18 -15.40 -15.98
N TRP A 244 19.27 -16.00 -16.44
CA TRP A 244 19.91 -17.15 -15.78
C TRP A 244 20.49 -16.76 -14.42
N GLU A 245 21.08 -15.57 -14.31
CA GLU A 245 21.56 -15.02 -13.03
C GLU A 245 20.41 -14.73 -12.06
N ASN A 246 19.28 -14.20 -12.56
CA ASN A 246 18.09 -13.98 -11.74
C ASN A 246 17.51 -15.32 -11.23
N LEU A 247 17.33 -16.29 -12.12
CA LEU A 247 16.84 -17.63 -11.78
C LEU A 247 17.70 -18.31 -10.72
N MET A 248 19.03 -18.27 -10.87
CA MET A 248 19.96 -18.78 -9.87
C MET A 248 19.73 -18.11 -8.50
N SER A 249 19.66 -16.78 -8.47
CA SER A 249 19.46 -16.02 -7.22
C SER A 249 18.15 -16.40 -6.50
N ILE A 250 17.09 -16.63 -7.26
CA ILE A 250 15.77 -16.99 -6.73
C ILE A 250 15.72 -18.45 -6.26
N ILE A 251 16.28 -19.38 -7.03
CA ILE A 251 16.32 -20.80 -6.65
C ILE A 251 17.11 -20.97 -5.35
N MET A 252 18.27 -20.32 -5.24
CA MET A 252 19.09 -20.35 -4.01
C MET A 252 18.34 -19.76 -2.81
N TYR A 253 17.63 -18.64 -3.00
CA TYR A 253 16.78 -18.06 -1.97
C TYR A 253 15.62 -18.98 -1.56
N GLY A 254 14.89 -19.54 -2.53
CA GLY A 254 13.72 -20.37 -2.30
C GLY A 254 14.06 -21.71 -1.63
N ILE A 255 15.23 -22.30 -1.91
CA ILE A 255 15.73 -23.48 -1.19
C ILE A 255 16.07 -23.09 0.27
N THR A 256 16.80 -21.98 0.47
CA THR A 256 17.19 -21.51 1.81
C THR A 256 15.98 -21.21 2.71
N GLN A 257 14.94 -20.60 2.16
CA GLN A 257 13.69 -20.29 2.87
C GLN A 257 12.68 -21.45 2.91
N LYS A 258 13.03 -22.63 2.36
CA LYS A 258 12.16 -23.83 2.29
C LYS A 258 10.84 -23.62 1.53
N HIS A 259 10.80 -22.68 0.58
CA HIS A 259 9.66 -22.48 -0.32
C HIS A 259 9.68 -23.44 -1.53
N ILE A 260 10.84 -24.04 -1.84
CA ILE A 260 11.04 -24.95 -2.97
C ILE A 260 11.27 -26.38 -2.45
N ASN A 261 10.50 -27.34 -2.99
CA ASN A 261 10.85 -28.75 -2.89
C ASN A 261 11.73 -29.14 -4.09
N LEU A 262 13.02 -29.36 -3.83
CA LEU A 262 14.01 -29.63 -4.87
C LEU A 262 13.71 -30.92 -5.66
N SER A 263 13.32 -32.01 -5.00
CA SER A 263 12.99 -33.28 -5.67
C SER A 263 11.85 -33.09 -6.68
N ARG A 264 10.83 -32.33 -6.29
CA ARG A 264 9.69 -32.02 -7.17
C ARG A 264 10.10 -31.12 -8.33
N LEU A 265 10.84 -30.05 -8.07
CA LEU A 265 11.35 -29.14 -9.11
C LEU A 265 12.14 -29.90 -10.19
N LEU A 266 13.08 -30.76 -9.77
CA LEU A 266 13.90 -31.56 -10.68
C LEU A 266 13.05 -32.53 -11.50
N SER A 267 12.13 -33.26 -10.86
CA SER A 267 11.25 -34.20 -11.56
C SER A 267 10.35 -33.51 -12.59
N LEU A 268 9.81 -32.32 -12.27
CA LEU A 268 8.98 -31.53 -13.18
C LEU A 268 9.81 -31.03 -14.36
N LEU A 269 10.99 -30.48 -14.09
CA LEU A 269 11.89 -29.98 -15.13
C LEU A 269 12.32 -31.10 -16.09
N SER A 270 12.76 -32.25 -15.56
CA SER A 270 13.10 -33.43 -16.37
C SER A 270 11.94 -33.87 -17.26
N ASN A 271 10.72 -33.94 -16.72
CA ASN A 271 9.53 -34.33 -17.48
C ASN A 271 9.17 -33.33 -18.60
N VAL A 272 9.35 -32.03 -18.35
CA VAL A 272 9.12 -30.99 -19.37
C VAL A 272 10.18 -31.09 -20.46
N LEU A 273 11.46 -31.20 -20.10
CA LEU A 273 12.57 -31.27 -21.05
C LEU A 273 12.58 -32.53 -21.92
N VAL A 274 12.12 -33.68 -21.39
CA VAL A 274 11.90 -34.90 -22.19
C VAL A 274 10.91 -34.65 -23.32
N LYS A 275 9.90 -33.82 -23.09
CA LYS A 275 8.87 -33.51 -24.10
C LYS A 275 9.31 -32.42 -25.07
N THR A 276 10.08 -31.43 -24.61
CA THR A 276 10.45 -30.26 -25.43
C THR A 276 11.73 -30.46 -26.23
N GLY A 277 12.69 -31.26 -25.74
CA GLY A 277 13.95 -31.52 -26.42
C GLY A 277 14.93 -30.33 -26.47
N TYR A 278 14.76 -29.31 -25.62
CA TYR A 278 15.65 -28.13 -25.60
C TYR A 278 17.04 -28.47 -25.05
N ARG A 279 18.10 -28.09 -25.77
CA ARG A 279 19.49 -28.49 -25.43
C ARG A 279 20.52 -27.39 -25.50
N ARG A 280 20.24 -26.26 -26.16
CA ARG A 280 21.25 -25.21 -26.37
C ARG A 280 21.77 -24.56 -25.08
N ALA A 281 20.90 -24.32 -24.11
CA ALA A 281 21.27 -23.71 -22.81
C ALA A 281 21.63 -24.74 -21.72
N ARG A 282 22.06 -25.95 -22.10
CA ARG A 282 22.36 -27.04 -21.16
C ARG A 282 23.41 -26.67 -20.10
N ASP A 283 24.41 -25.87 -20.49
CA ASP A 283 25.51 -25.49 -19.61
C ASP A 283 25.04 -24.52 -18.50
N GLU A 284 24.06 -23.64 -18.80
CA GLU A 284 23.46 -22.75 -17.80
C GLU A 284 22.56 -23.50 -16.81
N VAL A 285 21.86 -24.55 -17.26
CA VAL A 285 21.09 -25.44 -16.36
C VAL A 285 22.04 -26.21 -15.44
N MET A 286 23.13 -26.77 -15.98
CA MET A 286 24.13 -27.47 -15.18
C MET A 286 24.86 -26.53 -14.22
N TRP A 287 25.05 -25.26 -14.59
CA TRP A 287 25.56 -24.23 -13.69
C TRP A 287 24.66 -24.02 -12.48
N ILE A 288 23.33 -23.95 -12.66
CA ILE A 288 22.37 -23.88 -11.54
C ILE A 288 22.51 -25.14 -10.65
N MET A 289 22.59 -26.32 -11.25
CA MET A 289 22.73 -27.57 -10.50
C MET A 289 24.05 -27.64 -9.72
N LEU A 290 25.14 -27.14 -10.29
CA LEU A 290 26.43 -27.02 -9.61
C LEU A 290 26.33 -26.11 -8.38
N GLN A 291 25.66 -24.96 -8.49
CA GLN A 291 25.49 -24.05 -7.35
C GLN A 291 24.66 -24.68 -6.21
N ILE A 292 23.63 -25.45 -6.56
CA ILE A 292 22.84 -26.22 -5.58
C ILE A 292 23.71 -27.31 -4.94
N ALA A 293 24.45 -28.08 -5.74
CA ALA A 293 25.30 -29.16 -5.27
C ALA A 293 26.44 -28.65 -4.37
N GLY A 294 27.09 -27.55 -4.75
CA GLY A 294 28.16 -26.93 -3.97
C GLY A 294 27.69 -26.35 -2.64
N THR A 295 26.49 -25.75 -2.61
CA THR A 295 25.97 -25.06 -1.40
C THR A 295 25.24 -25.99 -0.45
N PHE A 296 24.43 -26.93 -0.96
CA PHE A 296 23.51 -27.74 -0.15
C PHE A 296 23.91 -29.21 -0.03
N GLN A 297 25.14 -29.58 -0.39
CA GLN A 297 25.59 -30.96 -0.49
C GLN A 297 25.19 -31.86 0.69
N GLN A 298 25.42 -31.39 1.93
CA GLN A 298 25.14 -32.16 3.16
C GLN A 298 23.65 -32.42 3.40
N HIS A 299 22.77 -31.68 2.72
CA HIS A 299 21.32 -31.75 2.85
C HIS A 299 20.65 -32.43 1.65
N LEU A 300 21.42 -32.82 0.63
CA LEU A 300 20.89 -33.50 -0.55
C LEU A 300 20.58 -34.96 -0.25
N GLN A 301 19.37 -35.38 -0.59
CA GLN A 301 18.94 -36.78 -0.46
C GLN A 301 19.30 -37.58 -1.72
N LYS A 302 19.37 -38.92 -1.58
CA LYS A 302 19.63 -39.86 -2.69
C LYS A 302 18.77 -39.59 -3.93
N GLU A 303 17.46 -39.39 -3.75
CA GLU A 303 16.52 -39.12 -4.85
C GLU A 303 16.87 -37.84 -5.63
N GLN A 304 17.38 -36.81 -4.96
CA GLN A 304 17.75 -35.54 -5.58
C GLN A 304 19.02 -35.67 -6.42
N VAL A 305 19.99 -36.44 -5.92
CA VAL A 305 21.24 -36.75 -6.64
C VAL A 305 20.95 -37.58 -7.89
N GLU A 306 20.07 -38.58 -7.78
CA GLU A 306 19.62 -39.40 -8.92
C GLU A 306 18.93 -38.55 -10.01
N GLU A 307 18.03 -37.64 -9.62
CA GLU A 307 17.35 -36.75 -10.57
C GLU A 307 18.28 -35.70 -11.19
N MET A 308 19.28 -35.18 -10.47
CA MET A 308 20.32 -34.31 -11.06
C MET A 308 21.14 -35.06 -12.13
N ALA A 309 21.53 -36.31 -11.87
CA ALA A 309 22.23 -37.14 -12.84
C ALA A 309 21.36 -37.49 -14.05
N ARG A 310 20.06 -37.75 -13.83
CA ARG A 310 19.08 -37.96 -14.91
C ARG A 310 18.95 -36.73 -15.80
N LEU A 311 18.95 -35.53 -15.22
CA LEU A 311 18.89 -34.27 -15.96
C LEU A 311 20.13 -34.07 -16.85
N TYR A 312 21.33 -34.45 -16.37
CA TYR A 312 22.54 -34.44 -17.19
C TYR A 312 22.41 -35.36 -18.41
N ASN A 313 22.04 -36.62 -18.20
CA ASN A 313 21.87 -37.60 -19.29
C ASN A 313 20.81 -37.17 -20.32
N LEU A 314 19.83 -36.37 -19.91
CA LEU A 314 18.80 -35.84 -20.80
C LEU A 314 19.33 -34.70 -21.70
N LEU A 315 20.17 -33.82 -21.14
CA LEU A 315 20.68 -32.62 -21.82
C LEU A 315 21.90 -32.90 -22.69
N PHE A 316 22.71 -33.90 -22.34
CA PHE A 316 23.92 -34.29 -23.05
C PHE A 316 23.71 -35.64 -23.74
N ASN A 317 23.74 -35.65 -25.07
CA ASN A 317 23.87 -36.89 -25.84
C ASN A 317 25.34 -37.32 -25.88
N ASP A 318 25.63 -38.62 -25.95
CA ASP A 318 26.99 -39.18 -25.93
C ASP A 318 27.89 -38.77 -27.12
N ASP A 319 27.38 -38.03 -28.12
CA ASP A 319 28.08 -37.62 -29.36
C ASP A 319 28.68 -36.20 -29.34
N VAL A 320 28.75 -35.53 -28.18
CA VAL A 320 29.20 -34.12 -28.12
C VAL A 320 30.72 -34.02 -28.23
N VAL A 321 31.20 -33.58 -29.38
CA VAL A 321 32.61 -33.25 -29.63
C VAL A 321 32.99 -31.95 -28.89
N TRP A 322 34.17 -31.94 -28.26
CA TRP A 322 34.73 -30.77 -27.58
C TRP A 322 35.13 -29.71 -28.61
N THR A 323 34.31 -28.70 -28.84
CA THR A 323 34.70 -27.53 -29.64
C THR A 323 34.38 -26.25 -28.89
N GLY A 324 35.41 -25.43 -28.66
CA GLY A 324 35.27 -24.08 -28.09
C GLY A 324 35.59 -23.96 -26.61
N ALA A 325 36.80 -24.35 -26.18
CA ALA A 325 37.32 -23.87 -24.90
C ALA A 325 37.55 -22.35 -25.02
N SER A 326 36.87 -21.59 -24.17
CA SER A 326 37.04 -20.15 -24.07
C SER A 326 38.08 -19.83 -23.00
N ASP A 327 38.90 -18.81 -23.25
CA ASP A 327 39.84 -18.26 -22.26
C ASP A 327 39.11 -17.42 -21.20
N HIS A 328 37.81 -17.18 -21.37
CA HIS A 328 37.02 -16.38 -20.43
C HIS A 328 36.57 -17.22 -19.21
N PRO A 329 36.88 -16.79 -17.96
CA PRO A 329 36.58 -17.57 -16.76
C PRO A 329 35.13 -17.99 -16.60
N SER A 330 34.19 -17.07 -16.84
CA SER A 330 32.77 -17.37 -16.66
C SER A 330 32.19 -18.36 -17.68
N GLN A 331 32.78 -18.43 -18.89
CA GLN A 331 32.35 -19.33 -19.96
C GLN A 331 32.92 -20.73 -19.73
N LEU A 332 34.20 -20.82 -19.38
CA LEU A 332 34.87 -22.10 -19.12
C LEU A 332 34.28 -22.83 -17.91
N VAL A 333 33.99 -22.11 -16.82
CA VAL A 333 33.38 -22.69 -15.60
C VAL A 333 32.00 -23.28 -15.89
N ARG A 334 31.19 -22.61 -16.71
CA ARG A 334 29.86 -23.08 -17.09
C ARG A 334 29.93 -24.30 -18.01
N PHE A 335 30.84 -24.27 -18.97
CA PHE A 335 31.11 -25.42 -19.84
C PHE A 335 31.51 -26.67 -19.05
N LEU A 336 32.33 -26.50 -18.00
CA LEU A 336 32.76 -27.59 -17.12
C LEU A 336 31.83 -27.82 -15.92
N ALA A 337 30.68 -27.14 -15.84
CA ALA A 337 29.83 -27.17 -14.65
C ALA A 337 29.34 -28.57 -14.29
N ALA A 338 29.01 -29.39 -15.29
CA ALA A 338 28.60 -30.78 -15.10
C ALA A 338 29.72 -31.64 -14.49
N ALA A 339 30.96 -31.46 -14.96
CA ALA A 339 32.13 -32.17 -14.42
C ALA A 339 32.45 -31.74 -12.99
N CYS A 340 32.38 -30.43 -12.71
CA CYS A 340 32.52 -29.89 -11.36
C CYS A 340 31.45 -30.46 -10.40
N MET A 341 30.20 -30.52 -10.85
CA MET A 341 29.08 -31.03 -10.07
C MET A 341 29.30 -32.50 -9.72
N TRP A 342 29.66 -33.32 -10.71
CA TRP A 342 29.94 -34.75 -10.51
C TRP A 342 31.13 -34.97 -9.56
N ASN A 343 32.15 -34.12 -9.62
CA ASN A 343 33.30 -34.19 -8.72
C ASN A 343 32.94 -33.84 -7.27
N ILE A 344 32.04 -32.87 -7.04
CA ILE A 344 31.56 -32.52 -5.68
C ILE A 344 30.74 -33.67 -5.09
N LEU A 345 29.85 -34.26 -5.89
CA LEU A 345 28.94 -35.34 -5.52
C LEU A 345 29.61 -36.72 -5.48
N ASP A 346 30.90 -36.82 -5.84
CA ASP A 346 31.63 -38.08 -5.81
C ASP A 346 31.60 -38.69 -4.39
N GLY A 347 31.14 -39.94 -4.29
CA GLY A 347 30.89 -40.65 -3.03
C GLY A 347 29.50 -40.46 -2.39
N SER A 348 28.59 -39.66 -2.96
CA SER A 348 27.20 -39.57 -2.51
C SER A 348 26.36 -40.79 -2.94
N GLU A 349 25.47 -41.26 -2.07
CA GLU A 349 24.56 -42.37 -2.38
C GLU A 349 23.58 -41.99 -3.52
N GLY A 350 23.54 -42.79 -4.59
CA GLY A 350 22.63 -42.59 -5.73
C GLY A 350 23.28 -42.01 -7.00
N LEU A 351 24.56 -41.63 -6.98
CA LEU A 351 25.23 -41.11 -8.18
C LEU A 351 25.61 -42.25 -9.16
N PRO A 352 25.18 -42.23 -10.43
CA PRO A 352 25.58 -43.23 -11.42
C PRO A 352 27.04 -43.00 -11.90
N PRO A 353 27.69 -44.02 -12.49
CA PRO A 353 29.01 -43.83 -13.09
C PRO A 353 28.95 -42.79 -14.22
N PRO A 354 29.94 -41.90 -14.33
CA PRO A 354 29.97 -40.87 -15.38
C PRO A 354 30.09 -41.51 -16.77
N SER A 355 29.54 -40.85 -17.79
CA SER A 355 29.78 -41.23 -19.20
C SER A 355 31.26 -41.07 -19.57
N GLU A 356 31.71 -41.72 -20.64
CA GLU A 356 33.12 -41.65 -21.08
C GLU A 356 33.56 -40.20 -21.35
N CYS A 357 32.70 -39.39 -21.95
CA CYS A 357 32.96 -37.97 -22.21
C CYS A 357 33.06 -37.15 -20.90
N LEU A 358 32.16 -37.39 -19.94
CA LEU A 358 32.19 -36.72 -18.64
C LEU A 358 33.40 -37.16 -17.79
N ALA A 359 33.76 -38.45 -17.85
CA ALA A 359 34.93 -38.99 -17.16
C ALA A 359 36.22 -38.30 -17.63
N ASN A 360 36.35 -38.06 -18.95
CA ASN A 360 37.47 -37.29 -19.51
C ASN A 360 37.49 -35.83 -19.02
N GLN A 361 36.31 -35.19 -18.87
CA GLN A 361 36.22 -33.83 -18.30
C GLN A 361 36.61 -33.79 -16.82
N ILE A 362 36.15 -34.77 -16.04
CA ILE A 362 36.48 -34.89 -14.61
C ILE A 362 37.98 -35.15 -14.45
N GLU A 363 38.56 -36.03 -15.27
CA GLU A 363 40.00 -36.31 -15.27
C GLU A 363 40.80 -35.06 -15.64
N PHE A 364 40.37 -34.30 -16.66
CA PHE A 364 40.97 -33.02 -17.05
C PHE A 364 40.96 -31.98 -15.90
N VAL A 365 39.87 -31.88 -15.15
CA VAL A 365 39.79 -30.99 -13.97
C VAL A 365 40.68 -31.49 -12.83
N ARG A 366 40.75 -32.81 -12.59
CA ARG A 366 41.58 -33.42 -11.54
C ARG A 366 43.08 -33.39 -11.85
N SER A 367 43.46 -33.43 -13.13
CA SER A 367 44.87 -33.41 -13.55
C SER A 367 45.47 -32.00 -13.54
N ASN A 368 44.65 -30.96 -13.67
CA ASN A 368 45.08 -29.56 -13.74
C ASN A 368 45.18 -28.91 -12.35
N THR A 369 46.12 -29.35 -11.52
CA THR A 369 46.36 -28.80 -10.16
C THR A 369 47.55 -27.83 -10.07
N GLY A 370 48.21 -27.50 -11.20
CA GLY A 370 49.31 -26.52 -11.28
C GLY A 370 48.79 -25.07 -11.37
N PRO A 371 49.64 -24.01 -11.42
CA PRO A 371 49.19 -22.63 -11.48
C PRO A 371 48.60 -22.33 -12.86
N PRO A 372 47.27 -22.26 -13.03
CA PRO A 372 46.68 -22.23 -14.35
C PRO A 372 46.10 -20.84 -14.64
N ASP A 373 45.71 -20.58 -15.88
CA ASP A 373 45.04 -19.34 -16.31
C ASP A 373 43.85 -19.01 -15.40
N GLU A 374 43.50 -17.72 -15.30
CA GLU A 374 42.39 -17.19 -14.50
C GLU A 374 41.09 -18.01 -14.64
N ALA A 375 40.82 -18.49 -15.86
CA ALA A 375 39.64 -19.27 -16.14
C ALA A 375 39.64 -20.64 -15.46
N MET A 376 40.78 -21.33 -15.44
CA MET A 376 40.90 -22.64 -14.81
C MET A 376 40.91 -22.52 -13.28
N GLN A 377 41.42 -21.42 -12.72
CA GLN A 377 41.34 -21.20 -11.27
C GLN A 377 39.89 -21.08 -10.80
N ALA A 378 39.07 -20.37 -11.57
CA ALA A 378 37.63 -20.30 -11.30
C ALA A 378 36.97 -21.69 -11.41
N VAL A 379 37.40 -22.55 -12.34
CA VAL A 379 36.90 -23.92 -12.47
C VAL A 379 37.27 -24.74 -11.24
N LEU A 380 38.54 -24.71 -10.82
CA LEU A 380 39.04 -25.48 -9.67
C LEU A 380 38.35 -25.05 -8.36
N ASP A 381 38.09 -23.76 -8.18
CA ASP A 381 37.36 -23.27 -7.01
C ASP A 381 35.94 -23.84 -6.95
N ASN A 382 35.25 -23.88 -8.09
CA ASN A 382 33.90 -24.44 -8.19
C ASN A 382 33.88 -25.98 -8.27
N ALA A 383 34.99 -26.64 -8.55
CA ALA A 383 35.07 -28.09 -8.71
C ALA A 383 35.36 -28.83 -7.40
N PHE A 384 36.01 -28.17 -6.44
CA PHE A 384 36.47 -28.80 -5.21
C PHE A 384 35.83 -28.16 -3.97
N ARG A 385 35.54 -28.98 -2.95
CA ARG A 385 34.95 -28.49 -1.69
C ARG A 385 35.88 -27.50 -1.01
N HIS A 386 35.33 -26.52 -0.30
CA HIS A 386 36.10 -25.50 0.45
C HIS A 386 37.14 -26.09 1.42
N GLU A 387 36.87 -27.27 1.96
CA GLU A 387 37.78 -27.96 2.89
C GLU A 387 38.96 -28.67 2.21
N SER A 388 38.92 -28.84 0.88
CA SER A 388 39.94 -29.57 0.13
C SER A 388 41.28 -28.81 0.06
N PRO A 389 42.41 -29.53 -0.03
CA PRO A 389 43.72 -28.90 -0.17
C PRO A 389 43.84 -28.08 -1.47
N VAL A 390 43.15 -28.51 -2.54
CA VAL A 390 43.15 -27.81 -3.84
C VAL A 390 42.39 -26.47 -3.73
N SER A 391 41.20 -26.45 -3.12
CA SER A 391 40.45 -25.19 -2.91
C SER A 391 41.21 -24.24 -1.99
N ARG A 392 41.87 -24.71 -0.92
CA ARG A 392 42.73 -23.85 -0.08
C ARG A 392 43.89 -23.24 -0.85
N ASN A 393 44.51 -23.99 -1.75
CA ASN A 393 45.58 -23.47 -2.61
C ASN A 393 45.05 -22.41 -3.59
N VAL A 394 43.88 -22.64 -4.21
CA VAL A 394 43.22 -21.67 -5.10
C VAL A 394 42.82 -20.41 -4.35
N HIS A 395 42.22 -20.53 -3.16
CA HIS A 395 41.94 -19.39 -2.29
C HIS A 395 43.21 -18.64 -1.88
N ALA A 396 44.29 -19.35 -1.55
CA ALA A 396 45.58 -18.74 -1.24
C ALA A 396 46.15 -18.00 -2.45
N ILE A 397 45.96 -18.50 -3.68
CA ILE A 397 46.33 -17.81 -4.92
C ILE A 397 45.47 -16.56 -5.15
N PHE A 398 44.14 -16.64 -4.96
CA PHE A 398 43.27 -15.47 -5.06
C PHE A 398 43.59 -14.43 -4.00
N GLN A 399 43.84 -14.86 -2.77
CA GLN A 399 44.30 -13.99 -1.69
C GLN A 399 45.65 -13.37 -2.01
N GLN A 400 46.61 -14.14 -2.53
CA GLN A 400 47.91 -13.63 -2.99
C GLN A 400 47.76 -12.64 -4.15
N ARG A 401 46.77 -12.80 -5.04
CA ARG A 401 46.48 -11.84 -6.12
C ARG A 401 45.83 -10.56 -5.59
N LEU A 402 44.93 -10.68 -4.62
CA LEU A 402 44.31 -9.54 -3.96
C LEU A 402 45.31 -8.76 -3.09
N ASP A 403 46.25 -9.47 -2.46
CA ASP A 403 47.33 -8.91 -1.63
C ASP A 403 48.52 -8.42 -2.49
N GLY A 404 48.62 -8.83 -3.77
CA GLY A 404 49.72 -8.53 -4.71
C GLY A 404 50.90 -9.52 -4.65
N GLN A 405 51.69 -9.65 -5.74
CA GLN A 405 52.94 -10.43 -5.69
C GLN A 405 53.99 -9.68 -4.84
N PRO A 406 54.86 -10.36 -4.08
CA PRO A 406 55.94 -9.71 -3.32
C PRO A 406 56.98 -8.98 -4.19
N THR A 407 56.93 -9.16 -5.52
CA THR A 407 57.75 -8.47 -6.54
C THR A 407 57.03 -7.35 -7.27
N ASP A 408 55.72 -7.20 -7.11
CA ASP A 408 54.98 -6.06 -7.66
C ASP A 408 55.10 -4.89 -6.68
N GLU A 409 55.42 -3.70 -7.19
CA GLU A 409 55.34 -2.50 -6.37
C GLU A 409 53.91 -2.39 -5.81
N PRO A 410 53.74 -2.20 -4.49
CA PRO A 410 52.41 -2.11 -3.90
C PRO A 410 51.63 -1.02 -4.63
N HIS A 411 50.37 -1.28 -4.97
CA HIS A 411 49.48 -0.20 -5.40
C HIS A 411 49.45 0.83 -4.27
N LEU A 412 50.21 1.90 -4.46
CA LEU A 412 50.23 3.02 -3.56
C LEU A 412 48.87 3.67 -3.65
N LEU A 413 48.00 3.34 -2.70
CA LEU A 413 46.87 4.20 -2.36
C LEU A 413 47.41 5.62 -2.22
N PRO A 414 46.63 6.67 -2.57
CA PRO A 414 46.98 8.03 -2.22
C PRO A 414 47.45 8.05 -0.77
N TYR A 415 48.72 8.41 -0.58
CA TYR A 415 49.36 8.53 0.73
C TYR A 415 49.58 7.22 1.53
N GLY A 416 49.43 6.02 0.95
CA GLY A 416 50.09 4.76 1.38
C GLY A 416 49.76 4.12 2.75
N ARG A 417 48.50 3.85 3.12
CA ARG A 417 48.12 3.28 4.47
C ARG A 417 46.90 2.32 4.51
N ALA A 418 46.59 1.73 5.69
CA ALA A 418 45.44 0.83 6.00
C ALA A 418 44.55 1.37 7.17
N ALA A 419 43.29 0.91 7.25
CA ALA A 419 42.19 1.56 8.01
C ALA A 419 41.85 0.95 9.40
N ASN A 420 41.38 1.78 10.34
CA ASN A 420 40.67 1.39 11.57
C ASN A 420 39.50 2.35 11.85
N ASN A 421 38.30 1.81 12.10
CA ASN A 421 37.04 2.55 12.18
C ASN A 421 36.77 3.17 13.55
N LYS A 422 36.51 4.49 13.59
CA LYS A 422 35.58 5.12 14.54
C LYS A 422 34.80 6.22 13.80
N LEU A 423 33.47 6.17 13.88
CA LEU A 423 32.56 7.20 13.39
C LEU A 423 32.12 8.05 14.58
N ASP A 424 32.39 9.36 14.53
CA ASP A 424 31.86 10.35 15.46
C ASP A 424 30.51 10.92 14.96
N ALA A 425 29.82 11.68 15.82
CA ALA A 425 28.45 12.15 15.63
C ALA A 425 28.23 13.02 14.37
N PHE A 426 27.02 12.91 13.79
CA PHE A 426 26.61 13.59 12.55
C PHE A 426 26.53 15.13 12.68
N ASP A 427 26.94 15.82 11.61
CA ASP A 427 26.85 17.27 11.47
C ASP A 427 25.41 17.78 11.26
N MET A 428 25.10 18.97 11.77
CA MET A 428 23.81 19.65 11.67
C MET A 428 23.34 19.87 10.22
N GLN A 429 24.26 20.14 9.28
CA GLN A 429 23.92 20.28 7.85
C GLN A 429 23.55 18.94 7.20
N ILE A 430 24.24 17.85 7.60
CA ILE A 430 23.91 16.49 7.15
C ILE A 430 22.55 16.07 7.69
N VAL A 431 22.23 16.41 8.95
CA VAL A 431 20.89 16.20 9.50
C VAL A 431 19.85 17.03 8.73
N ARG A 432 20.16 18.27 8.33
CA ARG A 432 19.27 19.08 7.49
C ARG A 432 19.04 18.44 6.11
N MET A 433 20.07 17.89 5.46
CA MET A 433 19.92 17.13 4.22
C MET A 433 19.00 15.92 4.41
N LEU A 434 19.23 15.14 5.47
CA LEU A 434 18.40 13.97 5.80
C LEU A 434 16.94 14.34 6.02
N LEU A 435 16.70 15.43 6.76
CA LEU A 435 15.36 15.96 7.00
C LEU A 435 14.66 16.35 5.69
N ILE A 436 15.33 17.08 4.79
CA ILE A 436 14.78 17.45 3.48
C ILE A 436 14.46 16.20 2.65
N THR A 437 15.40 15.25 2.56
CA THR A 437 15.20 14.00 1.80
C THR A 437 14.02 13.20 2.34
N MET A 438 13.92 13.05 3.67
CA MET A 438 12.81 12.33 4.29
C MET A 438 11.48 13.06 4.10
N MET A 439 11.46 14.39 4.21
CA MET A 439 10.25 15.19 3.96
C MET A 439 9.79 15.11 2.50
N ARG A 440 10.69 15.16 1.53
CA ARG A 440 10.35 14.96 0.10
C ARG A 440 9.84 13.54 -0.15
N ALA A 441 10.46 12.52 0.44
CA ALA A 441 9.96 11.14 0.38
C ALA A 441 8.55 11.01 0.97
N MET A 442 8.27 11.63 2.12
CA MET A 442 6.92 11.67 2.69
C MET A 442 5.90 12.36 1.76
N LYS A 443 6.31 13.43 1.06
CA LYS A 443 5.47 14.13 0.07
C LYS A 443 5.10 13.21 -1.10
N ILE A 444 6.08 12.49 -1.65
CA ILE A 444 5.88 11.52 -2.75
C ILE A 444 4.96 10.38 -2.31
N MET A 445 5.20 9.84 -1.11
CA MET A 445 4.41 8.75 -0.56
C MET A 445 3.04 9.19 -0.04
N GLY A 446 2.77 10.50 0.06
CA GLY A 446 1.54 11.04 0.62
C GLY A 446 1.30 10.62 2.07
N ILE A 447 2.36 10.38 2.87
CA ILE A 447 2.26 9.92 4.26
C ILE A 447 2.15 11.11 5.21
N GLU A 448 1.27 11.01 6.22
CA GLU A 448 1.17 12.01 7.29
C GLU A 448 2.44 12.05 8.15
N SER A 449 2.87 13.26 8.50
CA SER A 449 4.16 13.46 9.18
C SER A 449 4.13 12.98 10.64
N ASP A 450 5.13 12.19 11.03
CA ASP A 450 5.32 11.72 12.41
C ASP A 450 5.47 12.91 13.39
N PRO A 451 4.70 12.95 14.50
CA PRO A 451 4.86 13.95 15.55
C PRO A 451 6.28 14.11 16.12
N GLU A 452 7.09 13.05 16.19
CA GLU A 452 8.50 13.14 16.60
C GLU A 452 9.35 13.89 15.57
N LEU A 453 9.16 13.58 14.29
CA LEU A 453 9.84 14.29 13.21
C LEU A 453 9.46 15.77 13.16
N MET A 454 8.19 16.10 13.41
CA MET A 454 7.74 17.49 13.48
C MET A 454 8.35 18.23 14.69
N ARG A 455 8.62 17.55 15.81
CA ARG A 455 9.38 18.14 16.93
C ARG A 455 10.82 18.43 16.56
N ILE A 456 11.48 17.53 15.82
CA ILE A 456 12.84 17.77 15.31
C ILE A 456 12.83 18.95 14.34
N ASN A 457 11.82 19.06 13.47
CA ASN A 457 11.69 20.15 12.50
C ASN A 457 11.63 21.54 13.16
N GLN A 458 11.06 21.65 14.37
CA GLN A 458 10.98 22.91 15.13
C GLN A 458 12.34 23.41 15.64
N VAL A 459 13.39 22.58 15.62
CA VAL A 459 14.75 22.99 16.01
C VAL A 459 15.45 23.75 14.86
N TYR A 460 14.97 23.59 13.62
CA TYR A 460 15.59 24.13 12.42
C TYR A 460 14.84 25.35 11.89
N THR A 461 15.59 26.23 11.25
CA THR A 461 15.05 27.39 10.54
C THR A 461 15.10 27.18 9.04
N TRP A 462 14.02 27.59 8.38
CA TRP A 462 13.81 27.33 6.96
C TRP A 462 13.56 28.62 6.19
N ALA A 463 14.11 28.68 4.98
CA ALA A 463 13.83 29.77 4.06
C ALA A 463 12.43 29.55 3.42
N PRO A 464 11.60 30.59 3.23
CA PRO A 464 10.23 30.44 2.75
C PRO A 464 10.10 29.71 1.42
N SER A 465 10.97 30.01 0.45
CA SER A 465 10.98 29.30 -0.85
C SER A 465 11.22 27.79 -0.73
N GLN A 466 12.03 27.36 0.24
CA GLN A 466 12.35 25.94 0.48
C GLN A 466 11.15 25.16 1.01
N LEU A 467 10.25 25.82 1.74
CA LEU A 467 9.06 25.18 2.31
C LEU A 467 8.08 24.68 1.24
N SER A 468 8.04 25.34 0.07
CA SER A 468 7.15 24.95 -1.04
C SER A 468 7.41 23.54 -1.58
N SER A 469 8.65 23.05 -1.50
CA SER A 469 9.02 21.71 -1.94
C SER A 469 8.70 20.62 -0.90
N LEU A 470 8.35 21.00 0.34
CA LEU A 470 8.10 20.10 1.46
C LEU A 470 6.59 19.83 1.70
N PRO A 471 6.22 18.81 2.50
CA PRO A 471 4.83 18.53 2.87
C PRO A 471 4.16 19.68 3.64
N LEU A 472 2.84 19.85 3.46
CA LEU A 472 2.05 20.92 4.10
C LEU A 472 2.15 20.92 5.65
N THR A 473 2.25 19.75 6.28
CA THR A 473 2.45 19.61 7.74
C THR A 473 3.81 20.15 8.21
N ALA A 474 4.86 19.92 7.43
CA ALA A 474 6.18 20.47 7.71
C ALA A 474 6.20 22.00 7.51
N GLN A 475 5.50 22.51 6.49
CA GLN A 475 5.35 23.94 6.26
C GLN A 475 4.69 24.66 7.45
N ARG A 476 3.68 24.04 8.07
CA ARG A 476 2.96 24.61 9.23
C ARG A 476 3.77 24.63 10.52
N THR A 477 4.75 23.74 10.66
CA THR A 477 5.55 23.57 11.89
C THR A 477 6.94 24.22 11.80
N ALA A 478 7.36 24.65 10.61
CA ALA A 478 8.64 25.28 10.38
C ALA A 478 8.76 26.67 11.01
N ILE A 479 9.95 27.00 11.52
CA ILE A 479 10.27 28.33 12.00
C ILE A 479 10.97 29.11 10.88
N THR A 480 10.42 30.26 10.52
CA THR A 480 11.04 31.22 9.57
C THR A 480 11.61 32.40 10.35
N LEU A 481 12.82 32.84 10.02
CA LEU A 481 13.45 34.01 10.62
C LEU A 481 13.26 35.25 9.74
N GLU A 482 13.04 36.40 10.38
CA GLU A 482 13.20 37.71 9.75
C GLU A 482 14.66 38.18 9.84
N GLU A 483 15.13 38.95 8.86
CA GLU A 483 16.51 39.44 8.83
C GLU A 483 16.77 40.48 9.93
N ASP A 484 17.78 40.20 10.77
CA ASP A 484 18.23 41.08 11.85
C ASP A 484 19.57 41.72 11.46
N THR A 485 19.49 42.89 10.82
CA THR A 485 20.66 43.65 10.35
C THR A 485 21.57 44.09 11.49
N ALA A 486 21.02 44.35 12.68
CA ALA A 486 21.77 44.78 13.85
C ALA A 486 22.69 43.67 14.41
N LYS A 487 22.23 42.41 14.35
CA LYS A 487 23.09 41.25 14.70
C LYS A 487 24.22 41.04 13.71
N ALA A 488 23.95 41.20 12.41
CA ALA A 488 24.98 41.10 11.37
C ALA A 488 26.06 42.18 11.55
N GLU A 489 25.67 43.43 11.79
CA GLU A 489 26.60 44.53 12.07
C GLU A 489 27.41 44.33 13.36
N ALA A 490 26.79 43.76 14.41
CA ALA A 490 27.48 43.42 15.65
C ALA A 490 28.56 42.36 15.41
N PHE A 491 28.25 41.33 14.61
CA PHE A 491 29.19 40.29 14.25
C PHE A 491 30.35 40.81 13.38
N GLN A 492 30.08 41.73 12.44
CA GLN A 492 31.14 42.38 11.66
C GLN A 492 32.11 43.19 12.54
N ARG A 493 31.58 43.89 13.56
CA ARG A 493 32.40 44.61 14.55
C ARG A 493 33.25 43.66 15.40
N GLU A 494 32.71 42.49 15.72
CA GLU A 494 33.44 41.44 16.43
C GLU A 494 34.64 40.93 15.61
N VAL A 495 34.42 40.54 14.35
CA VAL A 495 35.49 40.10 13.44
C VAL A 495 36.55 41.20 13.25
N HIS A 496 36.14 42.46 13.16
CA HIS A 496 37.08 43.58 13.09
C HIS A 496 37.97 43.70 14.32
N THR A 497 37.40 43.50 15.51
CA THR A 497 38.13 43.54 16.78
C THR A 497 39.15 42.42 16.86
N ASP A 498 38.75 41.20 16.50
CA ASP A 498 39.62 40.02 16.49
C ASP A 498 40.76 40.18 15.46
N PHE A 499 40.47 40.77 14.30
CA PHE A 499 41.47 41.07 13.27
C PHE A 499 42.52 42.10 13.73
N MET A 500 42.10 43.16 14.43
CA MET A 500 43.03 44.15 14.99
C MET A 500 43.94 43.55 16.06
N GLN A 501 43.43 42.60 16.86
CA GLN A 501 44.24 41.85 17.83
C GLN A 501 45.28 40.96 17.15
N MET A 502 44.93 40.29 16.04
CA MET A 502 45.87 39.48 15.26
C MET A 502 47.06 40.30 14.72
N ARG A 503 46.82 41.53 14.25
CA ARG A 503 47.90 42.43 13.78
C ARG A 503 48.74 43.04 14.91
N GLY A 504 48.19 43.14 16.12
CA GLY A 504 48.77 43.89 17.24
C GLY A 504 49.57 43.07 18.27
N GLN A 505 49.42 41.74 18.31
CA GLN A 505 49.99 40.88 19.35
C GLN A 505 51.05 39.87 18.84
N PRO A 506 52.00 39.42 19.68
CA PRO A 506 52.96 38.36 19.33
C PRO A 506 52.27 36.99 19.13
N GLU A 507 52.85 36.15 18.26
CA GLU A 507 52.19 34.92 17.76
C GLU A 507 51.75 33.91 18.85
N MET A 508 52.47 33.80 19.97
CA MET A 508 52.10 32.89 21.07
C MET A 508 50.85 33.34 21.85
N SER A 509 50.63 34.65 22.03
CA SER A 509 49.44 35.15 22.75
C SER A 509 48.19 35.11 21.87
N TRP A 510 48.36 35.20 20.55
CA TRP A 510 47.28 34.99 19.58
C TRP A 510 46.72 33.56 19.60
N MET A 511 47.59 32.54 19.75
CA MET A 511 47.18 31.14 19.83
C MET A 511 46.27 30.89 21.05
N GLU A 512 46.61 31.46 22.21
CA GLU A 512 45.79 31.37 23.43
C GLU A 512 44.46 32.14 23.30
N TYR A 513 44.50 33.31 22.67
CA TYR A 513 43.33 34.15 22.44
C TYR A 513 42.28 33.48 21.53
N MET A 514 42.71 32.89 20.41
CA MET A 514 41.84 32.17 19.47
C MET A 514 41.40 30.78 19.95
N SER A 515 42.07 30.23 20.97
CA SER A 515 41.67 28.97 21.60
C SER A 515 40.41 29.11 22.47
N MET A 516 39.94 30.33 22.76
CA MET A 516 38.71 30.57 23.53
C MET A 516 37.45 30.16 22.72
N PRO A 517 36.54 29.33 23.27
CA PRO A 517 35.37 28.81 22.53
C PRO A 517 34.46 29.89 21.91
N SER A 518 34.36 31.07 22.52
CA SER A 518 33.56 32.18 22.01
C SER A 518 34.17 32.86 20.78
N ARG A 519 35.47 32.67 20.52
CA ARG A 519 36.25 33.33 19.46
C ARG A 519 36.64 32.40 18.32
N GLN A 520 36.65 31.08 18.56
CA GLN A 520 36.95 30.08 17.54
C GLN A 520 36.13 30.23 16.23
N PRO A 521 34.84 30.62 16.23
CA PRO A 521 34.08 30.77 14.99
C PRO A 521 34.58 31.91 14.07
N THR A 522 35.24 32.94 14.61
CA THR A 522 35.67 34.10 13.81
C THR A 522 36.99 33.88 13.08
N ILE A 523 37.72 32.79 13.37
CA ILE A 523 39.07 32.53 12.86
C ILE A 523 39.16 32.57 11.33
N LEU A 524 38.21 31.94 10.64
CA LEU A 524 38.17 31.93 9.18
C LEU A 524 37.82 33.30 8.60
N CYS A 525 36.96 34.07 9.27
CA CYS A 525 36.62 35.44 8.89
C CYS A 525 37.83 36.38 8.99
N VAL A 526 38.63 36.22 10.06
CA VAL A 526 39.87 36.99 10.28
C VAL A 526 40.91 36.66 9.20
N ILE A 527 41.07 35.38 8.85
CA ILE A 527 41.96 34.95 7.76
C ILE A 527 41.51 35.53 6.42
N PHE A 528 40.21 35.44 6.11
CA PHE A 528 39.65 36.00 4.89
C PHE A 528 39.89 37.51 4.79
N ARG A 529 39.63 38.24 5.86
CA ARG A 529 39.89 39.70 5.93
C ARG A 529 41.36 40.04 5.80
N TYR A 530 42.25 39.27 6.43
CA TYR A 530 43.69 39.45 6.30
C TYR A 530 44.15 39.33 4.85
N LEU A 531 43.65 38.33 4.12
CA LEU A 531 44.03 38.10 2.74
C LEU A 531 43.48 39.15 1.76
N ILE A 532 42.33 39.77 2.07
CA ILE A 532 41.79 40.91 1.31
C ILE A 532 42.64 42.17 1.51
N GLU A 533 42.98 42.50 2.76
CA GLU A 533 43.69 43.74 3.09
C GLU A 533 45.21 43.66 2.87
N SER A 534 45.77 42.48 2.58
CA SER A 534 47.21 42.29 2.39
C SER A 534 47.62 42.38 0.92
N PRO A 535 48.73 43.08 0.59
CA PRO A 535 49.23 43.17 -0.78
C PRO A 535 49.66 41.78 -1.29
N PRO A 536 49.57 41.51 -2.61
CA PRO A 536 49.78 40.17 -3.19
C PRO A 536 51.12 39.51 -2.82
N GLU A 537 52.16 40.31 -2.57
CA GLU A 537 53.49 39.84 -2.15
C GLU A 537 53.55 39.33 -0.69
N HIS A 538 52.58 39.70 0.16
CA HIS A 538 52.54 39.37 1.60
C HIS A 538 51.36 38.46 1.98
N GLN A 539 50.71 37.80 1.02
CA GLN A 539 49.56 36.89 1.26
C GLN A 539 49.98 35.50 1.78
N ILE A 540 51.07 35.41 2.56
CA ILE A 540 51.57 34.16 3.17
C ILE A 540 51.03 34.06 4.59
N LEU A 541 50.36 32.94 4.91
CA LEU A 541 49.82 32.68 6.25
C LEU A 541 50.94 32.17 7.18
N SER A 542 50.96 32.64 8.42
CA SER A 542 51.88 32.14 9.46
C SER A 542 51.58 30.67 9.79
N PRO A 543 52.61 29.83 10.01
CA PRO A 543 52.45 28.44 10.47
C PRO A 543 51.56 28.28 11.71
N VAL A 544 51.52 29.32 12.56
CA VAL A 544 50.69 29.36 13.78
C VAL A 544 49.20 29.26 13.47
N ILE A 545 48.75 29.79 12.33
CA ILE A 545 47.34 29.71 11.91
C ILE A 545 46.94 28.25 11.65
N TYR A 546 47.79 27.48 10.96
CA TYR A 546 47.52 26.06 10.70
C TYR A 546 47.59 25.22 11.97
N GLN A 547 48.45 25.57 12.93
CA GLN A 547 48.48 24.92 14.25
C GLN A 547 47.23 25.20 15.08
N ILE A 548 46.61 26.38 14.94
CA ILE A 548 45.33 26.67 15.58
C ILE A 548 44.21 25.86 14.91
N LEU A 549 44.18 25.81 13.58
CA LEU A 549 43.18 25.04 12.83
C LEU A 549 43.26 23.53 13.12
N ASP A 550 44.46 22.99 13.27
CA ASP A 550 44.69 21.57 13.62
C ASP A 550 44.21 21.21 15.04
N ARG A 551 44.08 22.20 15.94
CA ARG A 551 43.55 22.02 17.30
C ARG A 551 42.03 22.11 17.39
N LEU A 552 41.36 22.62 16.35
CA LEU A 552 39.90 22.72 16.34
C LEU A 552 39.27 21.34 16.22
N THR A 553 38.21 21.10 17.00
CA THR A 553 37.37 19.93 16.77
C THR A 553 36.59 20.08 15.46
N CYS A 554 36.13 18.97 14.88
CA CYS A 554 35.31 19.00 13.67
C CYS A 554 34.08 19.90 13.82
N ARG A 555 33.46 19.92 15.01
CA ARG A 555 32.29 20.79 15.29
C ARG A 555 32.66 22.27 15.30
N GLU A 556 33.77 22.64 15.94
CA GLU A 556 34.22 24.03 16.00
C GLU A 556 34.65 24.53 14.62
N TYR A 557 35.29 23.66 13.83
CA TYR A 557 35.64 23.93 12.44
C TYR A 557 34.41 24.21 11.57
N VAL A 558 33.36 23.40 11.70
CA VAL A 558 32.06 23.61 11.05
C VAL A 558 31.46 24.97 11.42
N LEU A 559 31.47 25.32 12.70
CA LEU A 559 30.96 26.61 13.17
C LEU A 559 31.76 27.78 12.60
N ALA A 560 33.07 27.63 12.45
CA ALA A 560 33.92 28.64 11.82
C ALA A 560 33.60 28.84 10.32
N VAL A 561 33.28 27.77 9.58
CA VAL A 561 32.87 27.87 8.16
C VAL A 561 31.49 28.54 8.04
N ASN A 562 30.57 28.23 8.94
CA ASN A 562 29.25 28.86 8.96
C ASN A 562 29.34 30.36 9.28
N ALA A 563 30.16 30.72 10.27
CA ALA A 563 30.48 32.10 10.60
C ALA A 563 31.12 32.85 9.42
N LEU A 564 32.03 32.21 8.68
CA LEU A 564 32.59 32.77 7.44
C LEU A 564 31.51 33.00 6.38
N THR A 565 30.58 32.05 6.24
CA THR A 565 29.46 32.14 5.28
C THR A 565 28.58 33.35 5.60
N ASP A 566 28.17 33.52 6.86
CA ASP A 566 27.38 34.67 7.32
C ASP A 566 28.12 35.99 7.13
N TYR A 567 29.43 36.02 7.44
CA TYR A 567 30.28 37.18 7.23
C TYR A 567 30.32 37.58 5.76
N ILE A 568 30.58 36.66 4.85
CA ILE A 568 30.69 36.93 3.42
C ILE A 568 29.36 37.43 2.83
N ILE A 569 28.24 36.80 3.19
CA ILE A 569 26.91 37.22 2.74
C ILE A 569 26.62 38.64 3.23
N SER A 570 26.96 38.94 4.49
CA SER A 570 26.76 40.28 5.06
C SER A 570 27.61 41.36 4.37
N GLN A 571 28.85 41.04 3.99
CA GLN A 571 29.74 41.96 3.24
C GLN A 571 29.21 42.21 1.82
N CYS A 572 28.78 41.16 1.12
CA CYS A 572 28.16 41.30 -0.21
C CYS A 572 26.87 42.12 -0.16
N SER A 573 26.10 42.02 0.92
CA SER A 573 24.88 42.82 1.11
C SER A 573 25.18 44.29 1.40
N ALA A 574 26.27 44.58 2.13
CA ALA A 574 26.71 45.95 2.43
C ALA A 574 27.34 46.66 1.22
N GLU A 575 28.05 45.92 0.35
CA GLU A 575 28.80 46.46 -0.79
C GLU A 575 28.07 46.34 -2.14
N LYS A 576 26.72 46.25 -2.14
CA LYS A 576 25.85 46.02 -3.32
C LYS A 576 26.14 46.88 -4.58
N ASN A 577 26.90 47.97 -4.47
CA ASN A 577 27.22 48.91 -5.55
C ASN A 577 28.65 48.78 -6.10
N SER A 578 29.48 47.86 -5.60
CA SER A 578 30.86 47.67 -6.07
C SER A 578 30.97 46.45 -7.00
N GLU A 579 31.07 46.68 -8.32
CA GLU A 579 31.26 45.61 -9.30
C GLU A 579 32.61 44.87 -9.14
N GLU A 580 33.61 45.51 -8.51
CA GLU A 580 34.95 44.96 -8.33
C GLU A 580 35.09 44.04 -7.09
N PHE A 581 34.18 44.15 -6.12
CA PHE A 581 34.31 43.43 -4.86
C PHE A 581 34.04 41.93 -4.99
N LEU A 582 32.99 41.53 -5.72
CA LEU A 582 32.62 40.13 -5.91
C LEU A 582 33.76 39.32 -6.56
N PRO A 583 34.38 39.75 -7.68
CA PRO A 583 35.55 39.07 -8.24
C PRO A 583 36.75 39.00 -7.28
N MET A 584 37.01 40.07 -6.52
CA MET A 584 38.10 40.10 -5.54
C MET A 584 37.89 39.08 -4.42
N MET A 585 36.67 39.01 -3.89
CA MET A 585 36.26 38.05 -2.88
C MET A 585 36.39 36.61 -3.38
N ILE A 586 35.87 36.31 -4.57
CA ILE A 586 35.94 34.97 -5.17
C ILE A 586 37.40 34.55 -5.35
N ARG A 587 38.27 35.46 -5.80
CA ARG A 587 39.73 35.21 -5.89
C ARG A 587 40.32 34.82 -4.54
N VAL A 588 39.98 35.53 -3.45
CA VAL A 588 40.48 35.22 -2.11
C VAL A 588 39.93 33.89 -1.60
N LEU A 589 38.65 33.58 -1.84
CA LEU A 589 38.06 32.29 -1.46
C LEU A 589 38.73 31.12 -2.19
N ASN A 590 38.97 31.25 -3.50
CA ASN A 590 39.72 30.25 -4.26
C ASN A 590 41.15 30.08 -3.74
N MET A 591 41.80 31.16 -3.32
CA MET A 591 43.11 31.10 -2.69
C MET A 591 43.06 30.37 -1.35
N MET A 592 42.07 30.64 -0.51
CA MET A 592 41.89 29.95 0.78
C MET A 592 41.65 28.44 0.60
N VAL A 593 40.90 28.05 -0.43
CA VAL A 593 40.52 26.66 -0.71
C VAL A 593 41.65 25.88 -1.40
N PHE A 594 42.07 26.31 -2.59
CA PHE A 594 42.93 25.50 -3.47
C PHE A 594 44.44 25.76 -3.26
N HIS A 595 44.82 26.95 -2.80
CA HIS A 595 46.23 27.33 -2.67
C HIS A 595 46.73 27.26 -1.23
N ARG A 596 45.88 27.62 -0.27
CA ARG A 596 46.20 27.66 1.15
C ARG A 596 45.58 26.53 1.95
N HIS A 597 44.68 25.73 1.36
CA HIS A 597 44.04 24.57 2.00
C HIS A 597 43.52 24.84 3.43
N VAL A 598 43.02 26.06 3.68
CA VAL A 598 42.45 26.48 4.97
C VAL A 598 41.06 25.88 5.14
N MET A 599 40.37 25.68 4.02
CA MET A 599 39.09 24.98 3.99
C MET A 599 38.90 24.15 2.72
N THR A 600 38.09 23.11 2.81
CA THR A 600 37.76 22.27 1.66
C THR A 600 36.61 22.88 0.85
N PHE A 601 36.64 22.68 -0.46
CA PHE A 601 35.67 23.30 -1.38
C PHE A 601 34.24 22.78 -1.16
N ASP A 602 34.10 21.47 -0.97
CA ASP A 602 32.84 20.79 -0.65
C ASP A 602 32.23 21.32 0.66
N ARG A 603 33.05 21.56 1.69
CA ARG A 603 32.57 22.12 2.96
C ARG A 603 32.04 23.55 2.81
N LEU A 604 32.77 24.41 2.11
CA LEU A 604 32.34 25.78 1.83
C LEU A 604 31.02 25.79 1.04
N LEU A 605 30.94 24.96 0.00
CA LEU A 605 29.75 24.84 -0.84
C LEU A 605 28.54 24.35 -0.04
N LEU A 606 28.72 23.33 0.80
CA LEU A 606 27.67 22.81 1.68
C LEU A 606 27.12 23.89 2.62
N SER A 607 28.01 24.67 3.25
CA SER A 607 27.61 25.79 4.11
C SER A 607 26.88 26.89 3.31
N LEU A 608 27.36 27.28 2.13
CA LEU A 608 26.69 28.30 1.30
C LEU A 608 25.27 27.90 0.87
N VAL A 609 25.02 26.61 0.64
CA VAL A 609 23.72 26.12 0.15
C VAL A 609 22.73 25.86 1.30
N LEU A 610 23.20 25.30 2.42
CA LEU A 610 22.32 24.80 3.50
C LEU A 610 22.35 25.62 4.79
N HIS A 611 23.26 26.57 4.95
CA HIS A 611 23.29 27.43 6.15
C HIS A 611 22.33 28.63 6.06
N PRO A 612 22.20 29.36 4.93
CA PRO A 612 21.35 30.54 4.85
C PRO A 612 19.90 30.25 5.25
N ALA A 613 19.38 31.05 6.19
CA ALA A 613 18.03 30.88 6.73
C ALA A 613 16.97 31.75 6.02
N THR A 614 17.38 32.76 5.26
CA THR A 614 16.48 33.69 4.55
C THR A 614 16.63 33.55 3.04
N ASP A 615 15.57 33.89 2.29
CA ASP A 615 15.61 33.85 0.82
C ASP A 615 16.60 34.87 0.24
N HIS A 616 16.70 36.06 0.83
CA HIS A 616 17.65 37.07 0.37
C HIS A 616 19.11 36.65 0.59
N ALA A 617 19.45 36.11 1.76
CA ALA A 617 20.78 35.54 2.01
C ALA A 617 21.08 34.35 1.08
N SER A 618 20.07 33.50 0.83
CA SER A 618 20.21 32.36 -0.09
C SER A 618 20.47 32.80 -1.53
N GLN A 619 19.82 33.86 -2.01
CA GLN A 619 20.06 34.40 -3.36
C GLN A 619 21.49 34.92 -3.51
N ILE A 620 21.99 35.68 -2.53
CA ILE A 620 23.38 36.16 -2.51
C ILE A 620 24.34 34.96 -2.47
N ALA A 621 24.07 33.97 -1.61
CA ALA A 621 24.87 32.76 -1.55
C ALA A 621 24.91 32.01 -2.90
N MET A 622 23.78 31.92 -3.62
CA MET A 622 23.73 31.28 -4.93
C MET A 622 24.55 32.01 -6.00
N VAL A 623 24.63 33.33 -5.96
CA VAL A 623 25.54 34.11 -6.84
C VAL A 623 27.00 33.77 -6.54
N ILE A 624 27.35 33.66 -5.26
CA ILE A 624 28.70 33.27 -4.82
C ILE A 624 29.01 31.85 -5.29
N VAL A 625 28.07 30.92 -5.12
CA VAL A 625 28.19 29.52 -5.56
C VAL A 625 28.39 29.42 -7.07
N GLN A 626 27.61 30.16 -7.87
CA GLN A 626 27.78 30.21 -9.32
C GLN A 626 29.19 30.64 -9.71
N ALA A 627 29.69 31.72 -9.09
CA ALA A 627 31.03 32.23 -9.37
C ALA A 627 32.12 31.23 -8.92
N LEU A 628 31.96 30.56 -7.78
CA LEU A 628 32.89 29.55 -7.28
C LEU A 628 32.95 28.28 -8.14
N LEU A 629 31.82 27.84 -8.67
CA LEU A 629 31.75 26.66 -9.56
C LEU A 629 32.35 26.94 -10.94
N ASN A 630 32.29 28.19 -11.41
CA ASN A 630 32.86 28.60 -12.70
C ASN A 630 34.35 28.95 -12.65
N CYS A 631 35.04 28.67 -11.54
CA CYS A 631 36.46 28.90 -11.39
C CYS A 631 37.30 27.98 -12.28
N SER A 632 38.45 28.48 -12.76
CA SER A 632 39.40 27.70 -13.58
C SER A 632 39.83 26.39 -12.90
N GLU A 633 40.14 26.44 -11.61
CA GLU A 633 40.53 25.28 -10.79
C GLU A 633 39.49 24.15 -10.78
N ILE A 634 38.20 24.50 -10.69
CA ILE A 634 37.11 23.52 -10.69
C ILE A 634 36.86 23.00 -12.10
N ASN A 635 36.84 23.88 -13.09
CA ASN A 635 36.65 23.49 -14.49
C ASN A 635 37.74 22.53 -14.98
N GLU A 636 39.01 22.75 -14.62
CA GLU A 636 40.11 21.84 -14.97
C GLU A 636 39.99 20.47 -14.29
N ARG A 637 39.50 20.42 -13.05
CA ARG A 637 39.24 19.17 -12.33
C ARG A 637 38.08 18.40 -12.93
N ILE A 638 36.98 19.09 -13.25
CA ILE A 638 35.79 18.50 -13.90
C ILE A 638 36.17 17.95 -15.28
N ASP A 639 36.90 18.73 -16.08
CA ASP A 639 37.32 18.34 -17.42
C ASP A 639 38.22 17.10 -17.38
N PHE A 640 39.20 17.09 -16.47
CA PHE A 640 40.07 15.92 -16.28
C PHE A 640 39.27 14.69 -15.85
N TYR A 641 38.39 14.85 -14.86
CA TYR A 641 37.60 13.75 -14.31
C TYR A 641 36.68 13.13 -15.38
N CYS A 642 35.94 13.96 -16.13
CA CYS A 642 35.00 13.50 -17.15
C CYS A 642 35.67 12.91 -18.40
N ARG A 643 36.89 13.36 -18.74
CA ARG A 643 37.63 12.87 -19.91
C ARG A 643 38.41 11.59 -19.65
N PHE A 644 39.02 11.46 -18.47
CA PHE A 644 40.04 10.43 -18.24
C PHE A 644 39.63 9.34 -17.25
N ILE A 645 38.63 9.55 -16.39
CA ILE A 645 38.24 8.56 -15.38
C ILE A 645 37.04 7.73 -15.88
N PRO A 646 37.19 6.40 -16.06
CA PRO A 646 36.07 5.54 -16.41
C PRO A 646 35.12 5.32 -15.22
N ARG A 647 33.87 4.91 -15.52
CA ARG A 647 32.92 4.47 -14.49
C ARG A 647 33.45 3.23 -13.78
N ARG A 648 33.17 3.14 -12.49
CA ARG A 648 33.65 2.07 -11.59
C ARG A 648 33.29 0.66 -12.08
N ASP A 649 32.10 0.52 -12.65
CA ASP A 649 31.54 -0.78 -13.04
C ASP A 649 32.06 -1.28 -14.40
N VAL A 650 32.80 -0.44 -15.14
CA VAL A 650 33.27 -0.74 -16.50
C VAL A 650 34.72 -1.23 -16.48
N ASP A 651 35.61 -0.52 -15.77
CA ASP A 651 37.03 -0.88 -15.70
C ASP A 651 37.65 -0.38 -14.38
N ALA A 652 37.62 -1.25 -13.35
CA ALA A 652 38.09 -0.91 -12.02
C ALA A 652 39.62 -0.67 -11.92
N PRO A 653 40.49 -1.52 -12.51
CA PRO A 653 41.94 -1.26 -12.52
C PRO A 653 42.30 0.08 -13.18
N GLU A 654 41.68 0.38 -14.33
CA GLU A 654 41.89 1.67 -15.01
C GLU A 654 41.39 2.84 -14.18
N HIS A 655 40.24 2.69 -13.52
CA HIS A 655 39.68 3.71 -12.62
C HIS A 655 40.68 4.08 -11.52
N PHE A 656 41.27 3.10 -10.82
CA PHE A 656 42.25 3.37 -9.75
C PHE A 656 43.52 4.05 -10.26
N ARG A 657 44.04 3.61 -11.42
CA ARG A 657 45.22 4.21 -12.04
C ARG A 657 44.99 5.69 -12.37
N ARG A 658 43.87 6.00 -13.02
CA ARG A 658 43.49 7.37 -13.40
C ARG A 658 43.14 8.25 -12.22
N LEU A 659 42.55 7.69 -11.17
CA LEU A 659 42.30 8.39 -9.92
C LEU A 659 43.61 8.74 -9.19
N THR A 660 44.63 7.88 -9.27
CA THR A 660 45.97 8.17 -8.75
C THR A 660 46.63 9.31 -9.52
N GLU A 661 46.50 9.34 -10.86
CA GLU A 661 46.94 10.46 -11.68
C GLU A 661 46.20 11.77 -11.32
N TYR A 662 44.90 11.70 -11.03
CA TYR A 662 44.11 12.85 -10.56
C TYR A 662 44.66 13.43 -9.26
N HIS A 663 44.90 12.60 -8.23
CA HIS A 663 45.44 13.06 -6.94
C HIS A 663 46.89 13.56 -7.03
N ARG A 664 47.68 13.06 -7.98
CA ARG A 664 49.02 13.61 -8.27
C ARG A 664 48.94 15.00 -8.90
N LYS A 665 47.97 15.22 -9.80
CA LYS A 665 47.77 16.52 -10.46
C LYS A 665 47.11 17.54 -9.53
N PHE A 666 46.21 17.10 -8.66
CA PHE A 666 45.42 17.94 -7.76
C PHE A 666 45.50 17.43 -6.30
N PRO A 667 46.64 17.64 -5.62
CA PRO A 667 46.82 17.13 -4.26
C PRO A 667 45.91 17.83 -3.23
N GLU A 668 45.36 17.05 -2.31
CA GLU A 668 44.62 17.55 -1.14
C GLU A 668 45.52 17.47 0.10
N MET A 669 45.85 18.61 0.71
CA MET A 669 46.84 18.68 1.80
C MET A 669 46.18 18.87 3.17
N THR A 670 46.78 18.31 4.21
CA THR A 670 46.33 18.48 5.61
C THR A 670 46.90 19.75 6.28
N PHE A 671 46.27 20.21 7.36
CA PHE A 671 46.76 21.37 8.13
C PHE A 671 48.17 21.16 8.68
N ALA A 672 48.49 19.96 9.17
CA ALA A 672 49.82 19.61 9.67
C ALA A 672 50.90 19.66 8.58
N GLU A 673 50.58 19.34 7.33
CA GLU A 673 51.51 19.46 6.20
C GLU A 673 51.71 20.91 5.78
N MET A 674 50.64 21.72 5.79
CA MET A 674 50.72 23.15 5.50
C MET A 674 51.50 23.93 6.57
N ALA A 675 51.40 23.54 7.84
CA ALA A 675 52.15 24.15 8.95
C ALA A 675 53.67 23.94 8.84
N ASN A 676 54.10 22.82 8.26
CA ASN A 676 55.51 22.40 8.22
C ASN A 676 56.21 22.69 6.89
N ARG A 677 55.57 23.43 5.97
CA ARG A 677 56.05 23.64 4.60
C ARG A 677 57.15 24.73 4.53
N PRO A 678 58.41 24.40 4.20
CA PRO A 678 59.41 25.41 3.91
C PRO A 678 59.21 25.98 2.49
N PRO A 679 59.56 27.26 2.24
CA PRO A 679 59.31 27.92 0.95
C PRO A 679 60.04 27.31 -0.27
N MET A 680 60.96 26.35 -0.08
CA MET A 680 61.80 25.77 -1.15
C MET A 680 61.61 24.25 -1.42
N MET A 681 60.70 23.54 -0.73
CA MET A 681 60.44 22.11 -1.01
C MET A 681 58.96 21.87 -1.29
N ALA A 682 58.58 21.91 -2.57
CA ALA A 682 57.19 21.96 -3.01
C ALA A 682 56.53 20.58 -3.26
N GLU A 683 57.26 19.46 -3.23
CA GLU A 683 56.77 18.19 -3.82
C GLU A 683 56.68 16.98 -2.86
N MET A 684 57.06 17.09 -1.58
CA MET A 684 56.94 15.94 -0.66
C MET A 684 55.63 16.00 0.14
N ILE A 685 54.66 15.20 -0.28
CA ILE A 685 53.45 14.90 0.50
C ILE A 685 53.82 13.87 1.58
N ASN A 686 53.38 14.05 2.82
CA ASN A 686 53.71 13.13 3.91
C ASN A 686 52.69 11.98 3.94
N PRO A 687 53.06 10.76 3.53
CA PRO A 687 52.12 9.62 3.51
C PRO A 687 51.58 9.31 4.91
N ARG A 688 52.29 9.75 5.96
CA ARG A 688 51.90 9.49 7.34
C ARG A 688 50.76 10.39 7.88
N ALA A 689 50.35 11.41 7.14
CA ALA A 689 49.33 12.37 7.58
C ALA A 689 47.90 12.01 7.12
N HIS A 690 47.76 11.11 6.15
CA HIS A 690 46.48 10.83 5.48
C HIS A 690 45.91 9.45 5.81
N TYR A 691 44.57 9.34 5.69
CA TYR A 691 43.86 8.06 5.66
C TYR A 691 43.84 7.48 4.23
N PRO A 692 43.56 6.18 4.06
CA PRO A 692 43.55 5.55 2.74
C PRO A 692 42.36 6.03 1.91
N ILE A 693 42.62 6.57 0.72
CA ILE A 693 41.58 7.07 -0.19
C ILE A 693 41.45 6.12 -1.39
N TYR A 694 40.42 5.26 -1.38
CA TYR A 694 40.19 4.29 -2.47
C TYR A 694 39.41 4.90 -3.64
N TYR A 695 38.31 5.61 -3.34
CA TYR A 695 37.41 6.18 -4.36
C TYR A 695 37.23 7.69 -4.20
N GLY A 696 37.57 8.23 -3.03
CA GLY A 696 37.30 9.63 -2.69
C GLY A 696 37.98 10.60 -3.64
N SER A 697 37.18 11.46 -4.27
CA SER A 697 37.64 12.62 -5.02
C SER A 697 36.76 13.80 -4.66
N LEU A 698 37.27 15.02 -4.85
CA LEU A 698 36.46 16.22 -4.69
C LEU A 698 35.19 16.16 -5.56
N ILE A 699 35.30 15.69 -6.81
CA ILE A 699 34.18 15.63 -7.76
C ILE A 699 33.05 14.72 -7.26
N GLU A 700 33.37 13.54 -6.75
CA GLU A 700 32.35 12.64 -6.18
C GLU A 700 31.76 13.19 -4.87
N ARG A 701 32.56 13.87 -4.03
CA ARG A 701 32.04 14.53 -2.81
C ARG A 701 31.11 15.69 -3.14
N LEU A 702 31.28 16.32 -4.31
CA LEU A 702 30.42 17.41 -4.76
C LEU A 702 29.06 16.96 -5.26
N LEU A 703 28.91 15.74 -5.80
CA LEU A 703 27.65 15.26 -6.38
C LEU A 703 26.44 15.42 -5.44
N PRO A 704 26.46 14.90 -4.18
CA PRO A 704 25.35 15.11 -3.26
C PRO A 704 25.10 16.58 -2.95
N ILE A 705 26.13 17.44 -2.94
CA ILE A 705 25.98 18.87 -2.65
C ILE A 705 25.36 19.60 -3.85
N LEU A 706 25.74 19.20 -5.06
CA LEU A 706 25.20 19.71 -6.31
C LEU A 706 23.71 19.39 -6.46
N ASP A 707 23.23 18.23 -6.01
CA ASP A 707 21.80 17.89 -5.99
C ASP A 707 21.00 18.94 -5.21
N PHE A 708 21.46 19.28 -4.00
CA PHE A 708 20.83 20.31 -3.16
C PHE A 708 21.04 21.72 -3.73
N THR A 709 22.15 21.97 -4.42
CA THR A 709 22.46 23.26 -5.05
C THR A 709 21.50 23.54 -6.20
N LEU A 710 21.30 22.56 -7.10
CA LEU A 710 20.34 22.65 -8.21
C LEU A 710 18.91 22.74 -7.69
N ALA A 711 18.55 21.92 -6.69
CA ALA A 711 17.24 22.01 -6.07
C ALA A 711 16.99 23.39 -5.44
N ARG A 712 17.98 23.96 -4.75
CA ARG A 712 17.88 25.30 -4.14
C ARG A 712 17.78 26.42 -5.18
N ALA A 713 18.53 26.32 -6.28
CA ALA A 713 18.44 27.27 -7.40
C ALA A 713 17.01 27.30 -8.00
N LEU A 714 16.41 26.12 -8.15
CA LEU A 714 15.04 25.96 -8.64
C LEU A 714 14.02 26.51 -7.64
N GLU A 715 14.18 26.26 -6.33
CA GLU A 715 13.29 26.77 -5.27
C GLU A 715 13.29 28.30 -5.22
N LEU A 716 14.46 28.92 -5.44
CA LEU A 716 14.61 30.38 -5.48
C LEU A 716 14.22 31.01 -6.83
N GLN A 717 13.93 30.19 -7.84
CA GLN A 717 13.58 30.62 -9.21
C GLN A 717 14.66 31.49 -9.89
N VAL A 718 15.95 31.18 -9.68
CA VAL A 718 17.07 31.96 -10.26
C VAL A 718 17.64 31.30 -11.51
N ASP A 719 17.03 31.59 -12.66
CA ASP A 719 17.22 30.81 -13.89
C ASP A 719 18.59 30.91 -14.52
N ASN A 720 19.12 32.13 -14.59
CA ASN A 720 20.44 32.37 -15.18
C ASN A 720 21.53 31.64 -14.38
N ILE A 721 21.35 31.55 -13.06
CA ILE A 721 22.27 30.83 -12.17
C ILE A 721 22.13 29.33 -12.40
N PHE A 722 20.89 28.83 -12.41
CA PHE A 722 20.59 27.42 -12.63
C PHE A 722 21.16 26.90 -13.97
N SER A 723 20.91 27.61 -15.08
CA SER A 723 21.39 27.20 -16.41
C SER A 723 22.91 27.20 -16.49
N THR A 724 23.56 28.17 -15.83
CA THR A 724 25.02 28.24 -15.79
C THR A 724 25.61 27.07 -15.00
N ILE A 725 25.11 26.80 -13.79
CA ILE A 725 25.58 25.68 -12.96
C ILE A 725 25.34 24.35 -13.67
N LEU A 726 24.19 24.19 -14.32
CA LEU A 726 23.84 22.98 -15.05
C LEU A 726 24.77 22.74 -16.25
N THR A 727 25.17 23.80 -16.95
CA THR A 727 26.12 23.70 -18.09
C THR A 727 27.51 23.30 -17.60
N THR A 728 27.98 23.89 -16.49
CA THR A 728 29.32 23.63 -15.95
C THR A 728 29.42 22.26 -15.27
N CYS A 729 28.46 21.93 -14.40
CA CYS A 729 28.49 20.73 -13.57
C CYS A 729 27.69 19.57 -14.15
N GLY A 730 26.93 19.78 -15.23
CA GLY A 730 26.17 18.75 -15.93
C GLY A 730 26.99 17.48 -16.10
N PRO A 731 28.10 17.48 -16.87
CA PRO A 731 28.90 16.29 -17.21
C PRO A 731 29.29 15.36 -16.04
N ILE A 732 29.32 15.88 -14.81
CA ILE A 732 29.64 15.12 -13.60
C ILE A 732 28.53 14.12 -13.25
N TYR A 733 27.27 14.43 -13.58
CA TYR A 733 26.12 13.57 -13.30
C TYR A 733 26.18 12.20 -13.99
N LYS A 734 27.07 12.01 -14.97
CA LYS A 734 27.46 10.68 -15.47
C LYS A 734 27.87 9.72 -14.33
N PHE A 735 28.49 10.21 -13.27
CA PHE A 735 28.96 9.39 -12.15
C PHE A 735 27.98 9.36 -10.97
N HIS A 736 26.79 9.96 -11.12
CA HIS A 736 25.78 9.98 -10.08
C HIS A 736 25.16 8.58 -9.90
N PRO A 737 25.02 8.06 -8.65
CA PRO A 737 24.51 6.71 -8.41
C PRO A 737 22.98 6.59 -8.60
N TYR A 738 22.22 7.67 -8.39
CA TYR A 738 20.75 7.67 -8.39
C TYR A 738 20.12 8.83 -9.20
N PRO A 739 20.49 9.03 -10.49
CA PRO A 739 20.06 10.19 -11.25
C PRO A 739 18.55 10.18 -11.55
N ILE A 740 17.91 9.01 -11.66
CA ILE A 740 16.48 8.90 -11.96
C ILE A 740 15.66 9.29 -10.73
N THR A 741 15.99 8.78 -9.53
CA THR A 741 15.34 9.18 -8.27
C THR A 741 15.48 10.67 -8.06
N PHE A 742 16.66 11.25 -8.30
CA PHE A 742 16.89 12.68 -8.10
C PHE A 742 15.98 13.52 -8.99
N LEU A 743 15.98 13.27 -10.31
CA LEU A 743 15.13 13.98 -11.27
C LEU A 743 13.65 13.83 -10.94
N TYR A 744 13.19 12.61 -10.71
CA TYR A 744 11.80 12.32 -10.36
C TYR A 744 11.39 13.04 -9.07
N THR A 745 12.22 13.00 -8.02
CA THR A 745 11.94 13.64 -6.73
C THR A 745 11.75 15.15 -6.87
N ILE A 746 12.65 15.82 -7.59
CA ILE A 746 12.57 17.28 -7.77
C ILE A 746 11.36 17.65 -8.65
N LEU A 747 11.17 16.99 -9.79
CA LEU A 747 10.05 17.26 -10.69
C LEU A 747 8.69 17.00 -10.03
N PHE A 748 8.59 15.94 -9.22
CA PHE A 748 7.37 15.62 -8.48
C PHE A 748 7.10 16.65 -7.38
N CYS A 749 8.10 16.94 -6.53
CA CYS A 749 7.90 17.82 -5.38
C CYS A 749 7.69 19.29 -5.78
N MET A 750 8.21 19.70 -6.94
CA MET A 750 8.14 21.07 -7.46
C MET A 750 7.24 21.19 -8.70
N HIS A 751 6.33 20.24 -8.91
CA HIS A 751 5.47 20.19 -10.09
C HIS A 751 4.73 21.50 -10.38
N GLU A 752 4.18 22.17 -9.35
CA GLU A 752 3.44 23.44 -9.52
C GLU A 752 4.32 24.61 -10.02
N GLN A 753 5.63 24.55 -9.77
CA GLN A 753 6.58 25.63 -10.11
C GLN A 753 7.38 25.33 -11.37
N LEU A 754 7.76 24.06 -11.57
CA LEU A 754 8.69 23.60 -12.60
C LEU A 754 8.00 22.76 -13.69
N GLY A 755 6.88 22.12 -13.36
CA GLY A 755 6.14 21.27 -14.28
C GLY A 755 5.75 22.03 -15.55
N HIS A 756 5.95 21.39 -16.70
CA HIS A 756 5.64 21.95 -18.01
C HIS A 756 6.44 23.20 -18.44
N HIS A 757 7.37 23.67 -17.61
CA HIS A 757 8.28 24.75 -17.98
C HIS A 757 9.42 24.21 -18.86
N PRO A 758 9.91 24.95 -19.88
CA PRO A 758 11.10 24.59 -20.66
C PRO A 758 12.37 24.27 -19.85
N ARG A 759 12.44 24.69 -18.58
CA ARG A 759 13.56 24.42 -17.66
C ARG A 759 13.59 22.97 -17.24
N ALA A 760 12.43 22.33 -17.08
CA ALA A 760 12.33 20.92 -16.75
C ALA A 760 12.97 20.05 -17.84
N ARG A 761 12.72 20.36 -19.13
CA ARG A 761 13.39 19.69 -20.26
C ARG A 761 14.90 19.89 -20.23
N GLN A 762 15.37 21.12 -20.04
CA GLN A 762 16.81 21.40 -19.95
C GLN A 762 17.47 20.61 -18.81
N PHE A 763 16.81 20.56 -17.65
CA PHE A 763 17.26 19.81 -16.48
C PHE A 763 17.39 18.30 -16.76
N VAL A 764 16.36 17.70 -17.38
CA VAL A 764 16.34 16.27 -17.72
C VAL A 764 17.39 15.93 -18.77
N LEU A 765 17.46 16.67 -19.87
CA LEU A 765 18.42 16.42 -20.96
C LEU A 765 19.86 16.56 -20.48
N ALA A 766 20.14 17.59 -19.68
CA ALA A 766 21.47 17.82 -19.16
C ALA A 766 21.97 16.68 -18.26
N ILE A 767 21.10 15.96 -17.55
CA ILE A 767 21.48 14.87 -16.63
C ILE A 767 21.49 13.51 -17.35
N LEU A 768 20.50 13.21 -18.19
CA LEU A 768 20.33 11.87 -18.78
C LEU A 768 20.94 11.69 -20.19
N CYS A 769 21.14 12.75 -20.99
CA CYS A 769 21.57 12.63 -22.39
C CYS A 769 23.08 12.85 -22.67
N GLN A 770 23.93 12.89 -21.64
CA GLN A 770 25.35 13.24 -21.78
C GLN A 770 26.20 12.28 -22.63
N GLU A 771 25.73 11.04 -22.83
CA GLU A 771 26.47 10.00 -23.55
C GLU A 771 26.24 10.06 -25.08
N CYS A 772 25.21 10.77 -25.55
CA CYS A 772 24.85 10.81 -26.98
C CYS A 772 25.77 11.71 -27.83
N GLU A 773 26.47 12.68 -27.24
CA GLU A 773 27.26 13.66 -28.01
C GLU A 773 28.57 13.11 -28.59
N LYS A 774 29.12 12.00 -28.08
CA LYS A 774 30.39 11.44 -28.60
C LYS A 774 30.24 10.60 -29.87
N MET A 775 29.02 10.30 -30.32
CA MET A 775 28.75 9.36 -31.43
C MET A 775 28.28 10.01 -32.74
N THR A 776 28.14 11.34 -32.79
CA THR A 776 27.65 12.06 -33.98
C THR A 776 28.67 12.21 -35.12
N HIS A 777 29.91 11.71 -34.97
CA HIS A 777 30.95 11.82 -36.01
C HIS A 777 31.30 10.52 -36.77
N SER A 778 30.65 9.39 -36.50
CA SER A 778 30.78 8.20 -37.36
C SER A 778 29.53 8.03 -38.23
N MET A 779 29.70 8.22 -39.54
CA MET A 779 28.66 8.03 -40.55
C MET A 779 28.17 6.57 -40.58
N GLN A 780 27.11 6.26 -39.84
CA GLN A 780 26.22 5.09 -40.04
C GLN A 780 24.98 5.30 -39.13
N ASN A 781 24.00 6.04 -39.64
CA ASN A 781 22.88 6.57 -38.85
C ASN A 781 21.64 5.64 -38.72
N ASP A 782 21.66 4.40 -39.23
CA ASP A 782 20.42 3.60 -39.32
C ASP A 782 20.33 2.38 -38.38
N LEU A 783 21.34 2.11 -37.54
CA LEU A 783 21.35 0.91 -36.65
C LEU A 783 21.74 1.19 -35.18
N LEU A 784 21.97 2.46 -34.81
CA LEU A 784 22.53 2.85 -33.50
C LEU A 784 21.67 3.85 -32.71
N GLY A 785 20.44 4.13 -33.16
CA GLY A 785 19.53 5.10 -32.53
C GLY A 785 18.84 4.64 -31.24
N ASP A 786 19.09 3.41 -30.78
CA ASP A 786 18.22 2.71 -29.83
C ASP A 786 18.74 2.63 -28.37
N GLN A 787 19.87 3.29 -28.05
CA GLN A 787 20.50 3.18 -26.72
C GLN A 787 20.18 4.31 -25.72
N SER A 788 19.31 5.26 -26.08
CA SER A 788 18.92 6.34 -25.15
C SER A 788 17.87 5.87 -24.13
N SER A 789 18.01 6.30 -22.88
CA SER A 789 17.02 6.05 -21.82
C SER A 789 15.70 6.82 -22.03
N LEU A 790 15.73 7.92 -22.77
CA LEU A 790 14.57 8.74 -23.12
C LEU A 790 14.06 8.43 -24.54
N THR A 791 12.78 8.72 -24.78
CA THR A 791 12.18 8.60 -26.13
C THR A 791 12.81 9.58 -27.12
N GLN A 792 12.88 9.17 -28.40
CA GLN A 792 13.39 10.03 -29.47
C GLN A 792 12.48 11.25 -29.70
N SER A 793 11.18 11.09 -29.50
CA SER A 793 10.17 12.15 -29.55
C SER A 793 10.40 13.22 -28.46
N PHE A 794 10.82 12.84 -27.26
CA PHE A 794 11.22 13.78 -26.20
C PHE A 794 12.53 14.52 -26.53
N ILE A 795 13.55 13.77 -26.96
CA ILE A 795 14.88 14.33 -27.25
C ILE A 795 14.80 15.37 -28.36
N ASN A 796 14.16 15.03 -29.47
CA ASN A 796 14.12 15.89 -30.65
C ASN A 796 13.15 17.07 -30.46
N ASP A 797 11.90 16.78 -30.09
CA ASP A 797 10.80 17.74 -30.19
C ASP A 797 10.01 17.94 -28.89
N ASN A 798 10.47 17.43 -27.75
CA ASN A 798 9.76 17.51 -26.45
C ASN A 798 8.29 17.05 -26.54
N HIS A 799 8.02 16.03 -27.35
CA HIS A 799 6.66 15.54 -27.61
C HIS A 799 5.72 16.58 -28.24
N GLN A 800 6.23 17.60 -28.92
CA GLN A 800 5.40 18.63 -29.58
C GLN A 800 4.95 18.24 -30.99
N ARG A 801 5.65 17.31 -31.66
CA ARG A 801 5.32 16.85 -33.03
C ARG A 801 4.44 15.60 -33.07
N VAL A 802 3.88 15.18 -31.94
CA VAL A 802 3.02 13.98 -31.89
C VAL A 802 1.68 14.27 -32.56
N TYR A 803 1.16 13.33 -33.35
CA TYR A 803 -0.11 13.50 -34.07
C TYR A 803 -1.32 13.47 -33.12
N SER A 804 -1.21 12.77 -31.98
CA SER A 804 -2.24 12.70 -30.93
C SER A 804 -1.63 12.50 -29.53
N PHE A 805 -2.31 12.93 -28.46
CA PHE A 805 -1.84 12.69 -27.09
C PHE A 805 -1.91 11.21 -26.71
N GLU A 806 -2.83 10.46 -27.33
CA GLU A 806 -2.99 9.03 -27.15
C GLU A 806 -1.77 8.24 -27.63
N GLU A 807 -1.14 8.63 -28.74
CA GLU A 807 0.10 8.00 -29.25
C GLU A 807 1.27 8.18 -28.27
N LEU A 808 1.39 9.37 -27.66
CA LEU A 808 2.41 9.64 -26.65
C LEU A 808 2.23 8.72 -25.43
N VAL A 809 1.01 8.64 -24.91
CA VAL A 809 0.71 7.78 -23.76
C VAL A 809 0.95 6.31 -24.11
N TYR A 810 0.58 5.89 -25.32
CA TYR A 810 0.82 4.54 -25.79
C TYR A 810 2.32 4.22 -25.85
N GLU A 811 3.15 5.08 -26.44
CA GLU A 811 4.61 4.90 -26.54
C GLU A 811 5.23 4.71 -25.14
N LEU A 812 4.84 5.54 -24.18
CA LEU A 812 5.35 5.46 -22.80
C LEU A 812 4.87 4.21 -22.06
N ALA A 813 3.58 3.88 -22.16
CA ALA A 813 3.01 2.72 -21.49
C ALA A 813 3.53 1.40 -22.10
N ASP A 814 3.70 1.33 -23.42
CA ASP A 814 4.25 0.16 -24.12
C ASP A 814 5.70 -0.14 -23.71
N ARG A 815 6.51 0.90 -23.45
CA ARG A 815 7.86 0.72 -22.89
C ARG A 815 7.85 0.09 -21.50
N ILE A 816 6.86 0.42 -20.66
CA ILE A 816 6.68 -0.19 -19.33
C ILE A 816 6.27 -1.65 -19.47
N ILE A 817 5.31 -1.93 -20.35
CA ILE A 817 4.81 -3.29 -20.62
C ILE A 817 5.94 -4.18 -21.15
N THR A 818 6.71 -3.69 -22.12
CA THR A 818 7.85 -4.41 -22.70
C THR A 818 8.91 -4.74 -21.65
N CYS A 819 9.19 -3.81 -20.72
CA CYS A 819 10.08 -4.06 -19.59
C CYS A 819 9.50 -4.99 -18.51
N SER A 820 8.20 -5.24 -18.50
CA SER A 820 7.58 -6.21 -17.58
C SER A 820 7.55 -7.63 -18.15
N GLU A 821 7.61 -7.78 -19.48
CA GLU A 821 7.40 -9.05 -20.20
C GLU A 821 8.63 -9.56 -20.98
N PHE A 822 9.82 -8.98 -20.81
CA PHE A 822 11.04 -9.47 -21.49
C PHE A 822 11.52 -10.82 -20.93
N ILE A 823 11.91 -11.77 -21.80
CA ILE A 823 12.28 -13.14 -21.38
C ILE A 823 13.79 -13.26 -21.13
N LEU A 824 14.63 -12.82 -22.08
CA LEU A 824 16.08 -13.04 -22.03
C LEU A 824 16.85 -11.78 -21.64
N THR A 825 16.64 -10.68 -22.35
CA THR A 825 17.35 -9.41 -22.13
C THR A 825 16.36 -8.27 -21.98
N PRO A 826 16.61 -7.32 -21.07
CA PRO A 826 15.82 -6.11 -21.00
C PRO A 826 16.01 -5.28 -22.29
N PRO A 827 15.05 -4.40 -22.63
CA PRO A 827 15.19 -3.45 -23.73
C PRO A 827 16.38 -2.50 -23.55
N SER A 828 16.92 -1.99 -24.67
CA SER A 828 18.15 -1.18 -24.75
C SER A 828 18.10 0.15 -23.99
N TYR A 829 16.90 0.67 -23.73
CA TYR A 829 16.68 1.92 -22.99
C TYR A 829 16.72 1.77 -21.46
N VAL A 830 16.96 0.55 -20.96
CA VAL A 830 17.12 0.21 -19.54
C VAL A 830 18.55 -0.26 -19.28
N ALA A 831 19.02 -0.12 -18.04
CA ALA A 831 20.34 -0.61 -17.66
C ALA A 831 20.52 -2.12 -17.96
N PRO A 832 21.61 -2.53 -18.62
CA PRO A 832 21.84 -3.92 -19.01
C PRO A 832 22.16 -4.82 -17.80
N ASP A 833 22.74 -4.27 -16.73
CA ASP A 833 22.99 -4.97 -15.47
C ASP A 833 22.14 -4.38 -14.34
N TRP A 834 21.21 -5.18 -13.82
CA TRP A 834 20.26 -4.77 -12.77
C TRP A 834 20.90 -4.70 -11.37
N ARG A 835 22.11 -5.24 -11.18
CA ARG A 835 22.79 -5.25 -9.88
C ARG A 835 23.30 -3.85 -9.52
N PHE A 836 23.82 -3.14 -10.52
CA PHE A 836 24.32 -1.76 -10.40
C PHE A 836 23.27 -0.72 -10.81
N ALA A 837 22.14 -1.15 -11.38
CA ALA A 837 21.02 -0.27 -11.67
C ALA A 837 20.31 0.22 -10.41
N GLU A 838 19.84 1.45 -10.48
CA GLU A 838 19.03 2.10 -9.46
C GLU A 838 17.70 1.36 -9.22
N TYR A 839 17.03 0.94 -10.30
CA TYR A 839 15.74 0.26 -10.26
C TYR A 839 15.73 -1.02 -11.12
N PRO A 840 14.83 -1.98 -10.81
CA PRO A 840 14.46 -3.04 -11.75
C PRO A 840 13.93 -2.48 -13.08
N PRO A 841 14.01 -3.22 -14.20
CA PRO A 841 13.66 -2.72 -15.54
C PRO A 841 12.29 -2.05 -15.67
N ALA A 842 11.24 -2.69 -15.16
CA ALA A 842 9.87 -2.15 -15.23
C ALA A 842 9.71 -0.87 -14.40
N ALA A 843 10.36 -0.81 -13.22
CA ALA A 843 10.35 0.38 -12.38
C ALA A 843 11.17 1.51 -13.01
N GLN A 844 12.31 1.21 -13.64
CA GLN A 844 13.10 2.18 -14.38
C GLN A 844 12.30 2.80 -15.53
N ALA A 845 11.60 1.99 -16.32
CA ALA A 845 10.73 2.47 -17.40
C ALA A 845 9.58 3.35 -16.87
N LEU A 846 8.96 2.98 -15.74
CA LEU A 846 7.90 3.76 -15.10
C LEU A 846 8.40 5.15 -14.68
N TYR A 847 9.52 5.24 -13.95
CA TYR A 847 10.03 6.53 -13.50
C TYR A 847 10.54 7.40 -14.65
N LEU A 848 11.15 6.81 -15.69
CA LEU A 848 11.54 7.54 -16.89
C LEU A 848 10.32 8.12 -17.63
N ALA A 849 9.24 7.33 -17.78
CA ALA A 849 8.00 7.82 -18.36
C ALA A 849 7.38 8.96 -17.52
N CYS A 850 7.39 8.86 -16.19
CA CYS A 850 6.94 9.95 -15.32
C CYS A 850 7.80 11.22 -15.47
N ILE A 851 9.13 11.08 -15.56
CA ILE A 851 10.05 12.21 -15.78
C ILE A 851 9.75 12.89 -17.12
N GLU A 852 9.55 12.13 -18.20
CA GLU A 852 9.20 12.68 -19.51
C GLU A 852 7.86 13.42 -19.47
N LEU A 853 6.83 12.85 -18.84
CA LEU A 853 5.52 13.52 -18.70
C LEU A 853 5.63 14.82 -17.89
N LEU A 854 6.36 14.81 -16.77
CA LEU A 854 6.53 15.99 -15.91
C LEU A 854 7.36 17.11 -16.56
N ALA A 855 8.30 16.74 -17.43
CA ALA A 855 9.13 17.68 -18.17
C ALA A 855 8.53 18.10 -19.53
N SER A 856 7.53 17.38 -20.02
CA SER A 856 6.79 17.72 -21.24
C SER A 856 5.95 18.99 -21.03
N PRO A 857 5.62 19.75 -22.10
CA PRO A 857 4.85 20.98 -21.99
C PRO A 857 3.33 20.74 -21.82
N HIS A 858 2.91 19.48 -21.68
CA HIS A 858 1.52 19.06 -21.77
C HIS A 858 0.86 19.00 -20.39
N SER A 859 -0.17 19.82 -20.16
CA SER A 859 -0.84 19.89 -18.86
C SER A 859 -1.58 18.59 -18.48
N PRO A 860 -1.84 18.34 -17.18
CA PRO A 860 -2.58 17.17 -16.73
C PRO A 860 -3.99 17.05 -17.34
N GLU A 861 -4.60 18.19 -17.67
CA GLU A 861 -5.93 18.29 -18.32
C GLU A 861 -5.98 17.66 -19.72
N HIS A 862 -4.83 17.55 -20.42
CA HIS A 862 -4.76 16.90 -21.73
C HIS A 862 -4.34 15.44 -21.60
N ILE A 863 -3.38 15.14 -20.71
CA ILE A 863 -2.78 13.81 -20.58
C ILE A 863 -3.74 12.81 -19.92
N VAL A 864 -4.45 13.19 -18.85
CA VAL A 864 -5.35 12.27 -18.13
C VAL A 864 -6.53 11.83 -19.02
N PRO A 865 -7.23 12.72 -19.74
CA PRO A 865 -8.25 12.29 -20.70
C PRO A 865 -7.67 11.44 -21.84
N ALA A 866 -6.46 11.73 -22.33
CA ALA A 866 -5.80 10.91 -23.35
C ALA A 866 -5.52 9.48 -22.84
N MET A 867 -5.10 9.31 -21.58
CA MET A 867 -4.94 8.00 -20.94
C MET A 867 -6.25 7.21 -20.90
N ILE A 868 -7.38 7.87 -20.62
CA ILE A 868 -8.70 7.24 -20.63
C ILE A 868 -9.13 6.94 -22.08
N ASN A 869 -8.97 7.89 -23.00
CA ASN A 869 -9.38 7.79 -24.40
C ASN A 869 -8.62 6.71 -25.17
N LEU A 870 -7.37 6.42 -24.79
CA LEU A 870 -6.58 5.33 -25.36
C LEU A 870 -7.27 3.98 -25.16
N LEU A 871 -7.99 3.80 -24.05
CA LEU A 871 -8.77 2.59 -23.77
C LEU A 871 -10.15 2.60 -24.46
N VAL A 872 -10.66 3.77 -24.86
CA VAL A 872 -11.98 3.96 -25.52
C VAL A 872 -11.90 3.86 -27.05
N SER A 873 -10.79 4.28 -27.65
CA SER A 873 -10.73 4.57 -29.09
C SER A 873 -10.50 3.33 -29.96
N SER A 874 -11.40 3.06 -30.92
CA SER A 874 -11.34 1.92 -31.85
C SER A 874 -10.31 2.02 -32.99
N ARG A 875 -9.51 3.10 -33.06
CA ARG A 875 -8.70 3.42 -34.25
C ARG A 875 -7.36 2.68 -34.36
N ALA A 876 -6.84 2.13 -33.27
CA ALA A 876 -5.79 1.11 -33.26
C ALA A 876 -5.77 0.49 -31.86
N GLN A 877 -6.37 -0.68 -31.71
CA GLN A 877 -6.48 -1.37 -30.43
C GLN A 877 -5.09 -1.74 -29.88
N PRO A 878 -4.74 -1.40 -28.62
CA PRO A 878 -3.49 -1.85 -28.03
C PRO A 878 -3.51 -3.39 -27.96
N PRO A 879 -2.43 -4.08 -28.37
CA PRO A 879 -2.41 -5.55 -28.46
C PRO A 879 -2.62 -6.25 -27.11
N ARG A 880 -2.45 -5.52 -25.98
CA ARG A 880 -2.53 -6.04 -24.60
C ARG A 880 -3.32 -5.06 -23.69
N PRO A 881 -4.67 -5.08 -23.71
CA PRO A 881 -5.51 -4.08 -23.03
C PRO A 881 -5.40 -4.07 -21.50
N TYR A 882 -5.34 -5.24 -20.86
CA TYR A 882 -5.24 -5.34 -19.40
C TYR A 882 -3.88 -4.84 -18.88
N LEU A 883 -2.80 -5.11 -19.63
CA LEU A 883 -1.47 -4.59 -19.30
C LEU A 883 -1.39 -3.09 -19.53
N MET A 884 -2.02 -2.59 -20.59
CA MET A 884 -2.17 -1.15 -20.85
C MET A 884 -2.91 -0.44 -19.71
N LEU A 885 -4.04 -1.00 -19.27
CA LEU A 885 -4.78 -0.49 -18.11
C LEU A 885 -3.90 -0.43 -16.85
N ASN A 886 -3.18 -1.51 -16.54
CA ASN A 886 -2.29 -1.55 -15.37
C ASN A 886 -1.13 -0.55 -15.50
N ALA A 887 -0.53 -0.41 -16.68
CA ALA A 887 0.54 0.56 -16.94
C ALA A 887 0.05 2.02 -16.76
N ILE A 888 -1.14 2.33 -17.29
CA ILE A 888 -1.79 3.64 -17.10
C ILE A 888 -2.08 3.90 -15.62
N ALA A 889 -2.63 2.92 -14.91
CA ALA A 889 -2.91 3.07 -13.49
C ALA A 889 -1.63 3.28 -12.67
N LEU A 890 -0.55 2.54 -12.97
CA LEU A 890 0.77 2.75 -12.37
C LEU A 890 1.30 4.16 -12.63
N LEU A 891 1.23 4.65 -13.88
CA LEU A 891 1.59 6.02 -14.24
C LEU A 891 0.80 7.04 -13.43
N LEU A 892 -0.53 6.92 -13.39
CA LEU A 892 -1.41 7.83 -12.65
C LEU A 892 -1.09 7.86 -11.15
N THR A 893 -0.73 6.72 -10.55
CA THR A 893 -0.34 6.66 -9.13
C THR A 893 1.06 7.21 -8.84
N ALA A 894 1.95 7.21 -9.84
CA ALA A 894 3.30 7.76 -9.74
C ALA A 894 3.38 9.25 -10.14
N LEU A 895 2.27 9.87 -10.54
CA LEU A 895 2.22 11.29 -10.88
C LEU A 895 1.70 12.16 -9.71
N PRO A 896 2.02 13.47 -9.68
CA PRO A 896 1.59 14.37 -8.61
C PRO A 896 0.07 14.49 -8.45
N GLU A 897 -0.38 15.01 -7.31
CA GLU A 897 -1.80 15.19 -6.95
C GLU A 897 -2.62 15.94 -8.02
N ALA A 898 -2.01 16.83 -8.81
CA ALA A 898 -2.66 17.51 -9.92
C ALA A 898 -3.30 16.54 -10.93
N TYR A 899 -2.62 15.45 -11.28
CA TYR A 899 -3.15 14.42 -12.19
C TYR A 899 -4.30 13.64 -11.54
N CYS A 900 -4.18 13.32 -10.25
CA CYS A 900 -5.24 12.68 -9.48
C CYS A 900 -6.52 13.53 -9.43
N ARG A 901 -6.40 14.86 -9.27
CA ARG A 901 -7.56 15.78 -9.27
C ARG A 901 -8.28 15.79 -10.62
N VAL A 902 -7.56 15.82 -11.74
CA VAL A 902 -8.17 15.73 -13.08
C VAL A 902 -8.88 14.39 -13.25
N LEU A 903 -8.27 13.29 -12.79
CA LEU A 903 -8.89 11.96 -12.83
C LEU A 903 -10.20 11.91 -12.01
N GLN A 904 -10.23 12.51 -10.81
CA GLN A 904 -11.45 12.62 -10.01
C GLN A 904 -12.54 13.44 -10.72
N ASN A 905 -12.16 14.53 -11.40
CA ASN A 905 -13.09 15.34 -12.18
C ASN A 905 -13.70 14.53 -13.34
N GLU A 906 -12.93 13.68 -14.01
CA GLU A 906 -13.43 12.76 -15.04
C GLU A 906 -14.45 11.76 -14.47
N PHE A 907 -14.23 11.27 -13.24
CA PHE A 907 -15.18 10.38 -12.56
C PHE A 907 -16.51 11.08 -12.27
N LEU A 908 -16.45 12.32 -11.80
CA LEU A 908 -17.63 13.14 -11.50
C LEU A 908 -18.35 13.57 -12.79
N ALA A 909 -17.61 13.87 -13.85
CA ALA A 909 -18.16 14.27 -15.15
C ALA A 909 -19.07 13.20 -15.75
N VAL A 910 -18.84 11.90 -15.49
CA VAL A 910 -19.73 10.82 -15.93
C VAL A 910 -21.13 10.97 -15.32
N ILE A 911 -21.20 11.25 -14.00
CA ILE A 911 -22.48 11.45 -13.30
C ILE A 911 -23.15 12.73 -13.79
N ASP A 912 -22.38 13.81 -13.95
CA ASP A 912 -22.92 15.11 -14.38
C ASP A 912 -23.35 15.12 -15.86
N SER A 913 -22.83 14.21 -16.69
CA SER A 913 -23.12 14.15 -18.13
C SER A 913 -24.53 13.66 -18.49
N GLY A 914 -25.23 13.00 -17.55
CA GLY A 914 -26.55 12.41 -17.78
C GLY A 914 -26.56 11.14 -18.63
N VAL A 915 -25.40 10.65 -19.11
CA VAL A 915 -25.28 9.44 -19.96
C VAL A 915 -25.80 8.18 -19.25
N LEU A 916 -25.75 8.16 -17.92
CA LEU A 916 -26.21 7.03 -17.10
C LEU A 916 -27.73 6.80 -17.17
N ALA A 917 -28.51 7.81 -17.57
CA ALA A 917 -29.96 7.68 -17.71
C ALA A 917 -30.35 6.75 -18.87
N ASP A 918 -29.51 6.65 -19.91
CA ASP A 918 -29.76 5.84 -21.10
C ASP A 918 -29.23 4.39 -20.97
N MET A 919 -28.49 4.09 -19.90
CA MET A 919 -27.89 2.77 -19.65
C MET A 919 -28.82 1.86 -18.84
N THR A 920 -28.73 0.56 -19.08
CA THR A 920 -29.44 -0.46 -18.30
C THR A 920 -28.72 -0.77 -16.98
N PHE A 921 -29.46 -1.31 -16.01
CA PHE A 921 -28.89 -1.76 -14.72
C PHE A 921 -27.78 -2.79 -14.95
N GLU A 922 -28.00 -3.74 -15.85
CA GLU A 922 -27.04 -4.79 -16.17
C GLU A 922 -25.73 -4.22 -16.74
N GLU A 923 -25.81 -3.20 -17.61
CA GLU A 923 -24.63 -2.55 -18.18
C GLU A 923 -23.80 -1.81 -17.13
N ILE A 924 -24.43 -1.26 -16.08
CA ILE A 924 -23.75 -0.54 -15.00
C ILE A 924 -23.18 -1.51 -13.95
N VAL A 925 -23.94 -2.56 -13.63
CA VAL A 925 -23.72 -3.42 -12.44
C VAL A 925 -23.10 -4.77 -12.77
N PHE A 926 -23.10 -5.24 -14.02
CA PHE A 926 -22.41 -6.48 -14.38
C PHE A 926 -21.15 -6.24 -15.20
N ASP A 927 -20.08 -6.87 -14.74
CA ASP A 927 -18.77 -6.84 -15.38
C ASP A 927 -18.71 -7.90 -16.49
N GLU A 928 -19.28 -7.61 -17.66
CA GLU A 928 -19.12 -8.43 -18.88
C GLU A 928 -17.73 -8.24 -19.55
N PHE A 929 -16.71 -7.83 -18.79
CA PHE A 929 -15.39 -7.45 -19.31
C PHE A 929 -14.62 -8.60 -19.97
N GLU A 930 -14.82 -9.83 -19.51
CA GLU A 930 -14.15 -11.02 -20.06
C GLU A 930 -14.90 -11.59 -21.26
N GLU A 931 -16.24 -11.59 -21.23
CA GLU A 931 -17.09 -12.06 -22.35
C GLU A 931 -17.06 -11.10 -23.54
N ARG A 932 -16.99 -9.78 -23.28
CA ARG A 932 -16.90 -8.76 -24.35
C ARG A 932 -15.47 -8.41 -24.77
N GLN A 933 -14.44 -8.87 -24.04
CA GLN A 933 -13.07 -8.35 -24.09
C GLN A 933 -13.01 -6.84 -23.80
N LEU A 934 -12.09 -6.38 -22.94
CA LEU A 934 -11.91 -4.94 -22.61
C LEU A 934 -11.81 -4.03 -23.87
N LEU A 935 -11.45 -4.61 -25.02
CA LEU A 935 -11.23 -4.00 -26.33
C LEU A 935 -12.50 -3.72 -27.17
N GLN A 936 -13.65 -4.31 -26.85
CA GLN A 936 -14.90 -4.08 -27.61
C GLN A 936 -15.86 -3.11 -26.92
N MET A 937 -15.44 -2.52 -25.81
CA MET A 937 -16.26 -1.59 -25.03
C MET A 937 -16.24 -0.19 -25.63
N ALA A 938 -17.33 0.22 -26.26
CA ALA A 938 -17.47 1.58 -26.82
C ALA A 938 -17.89 2.64 -25.78
N SER A 939 -18.31 2.22 -24.58
CA SER A 939 -18.90 3.10 -23.57
C SER A 939 -17.85 3.69 -22.61
N ARG A 940 -17.63 5.01 -22.70
CA ARG A 940 -16.75 5.78 -21.80
C ARG A 940 -17.04 5.53 -20.29
N PRO A 941 -18.29 5.51 -19.79
CA PRO A 941 -18.57 5.31 -18.36
C PRO A 941 -17.96 4.04 -17.76
N LEU A 942 -18.01 2.92 -18.49
CA LEU A 942 -17.49 1.64 -18.01
C LEU A 942 -15.95 1.63 -17.97
N ILE A 943 -15.30 2.20 -18.98
CA ILE A 943 -13.84 2.32 -19.01
C ILE A 943 -13.35 3.21 -17.86
N VAL A 944 -14.04 4.32 -17.61
CA VAL A 944 -13.74 5.20 -16.48
C VAL A 944 -13.86 4.45 -15.15
N ASN A 945 -14.89 3.61 -14.97
CA ASN A 945 -15.03 2.76 -13.78
C ASN A 945 -13.87 1.78 -13.62
N VAL A 946 -13.46 1.11 -14.70
CA VAL A 946 -12.34 0.16 -14.71
C VAL A 946 -11.01 0.84 -14.39
N VAL A 947 -10.75 2.03 -14.96
CA VAL A 947 -9.57 2.84 -14.65
C VAL A 947 -9.57 3.24 -13.17
N ALA A 948 -10.74 3.57 -12.61
CA ALA A 948 -10.86 3.90 -11.21
C ALA A 948 -10.52 2.69 -10.31
N GLN A 949 -11.02 1.50 -10.64
CA GLN A 949 -10.69 0.26 -9.94
C GLN A 949 -9.18 -0.05 -9.98
N ALA A 950 -8.56 0.03 -11.17
CA ALA A 950 -7.12 -0.17 -11.32
C ALA A 950 -6.32 0.89 -10.55
N TYR A 951 -6.75 2.14 -10.57
CA TYR A 951 -6.11 3.23 -9.83
C TYR A 951 -6.16 3.00 -8.30
N TRP A 952 -7.32 2.63 -7.74
CA TRP A 952 -7.39 2.28 -6.31
C TRP A 952 -6.53 1.08 -5.98
N TYR A 953 -6.38 0.14 -6.93
CA TYR A 953 -5.59 -1.05 -6.73
C TYR A 953 -4.10 -0.74 -6.53
N HIS A 954 -3.56 0.18 -7.33
CA HIS A 954 -2.16 0.62 -7.25
C HIS A 954 -1.92 1.74 -6.24
N SER A 955 -2.96 2.44 -5.79
CA SER A 955 -2.84 3.53 -4.83
C SER A 955 -2.39 3.05 -3.45
N ASN A 956 -1.54 3.85 -2.81
CA ASN A 956 -1.10 3.60 -1.46
C ASN A 956 -2.22 3.91 -0.44
N LEU A 957 -2.04 3.40 0.78
CA LEU A 957 -3.06 3.44 1.82
C LEU A 957 -3.46 4.86 2.26
N THR A 958 -2.49 5.78 2.32
CA THR A 958 -2.72 7.16 2.78
C THR A 958 -3.47 7.98 1.73
N SER A 959 -3.12 7.80 0.45
CA SER A 959 -3.88 8.34 -0.67
C SER A 959 -5.32 7.83 -0.68
N LEU A 960 -5.55 6.53 -0.42
CA LEU A 960 -6.90 5.95 -0.35
C LEU A 960 -7.74 6.55 0.78
N SER A 961 -7.18 6.79 1.97
CA SER A 961 -7.90 7.45 3.08
C SER A 961 -8.32 8.88 2.72
N LYS A 962 -7.43 9.64 2.07
CA LYS A 962 -7.75 10.98 1.58
C LYS A 962 -8.88 10.93 0.55
N LEU A 963 -8.86 9.97 -0.37
CA LEU A 963 -9.92 9.77 -1.37
C LEU A 963 -11.27 9.41 -0.72
N ILE A 964 -11.29 8.60 0.33
CA ILE A 964 -12.53 8.28 1.04
C ILE A 964 -13.12 9.52 1.70
N SER A 965 -12.29 10.30 2.42
CA SER A 965 -12.76 11.47 3.16
C SER A 965 -13.25 12.60 2.24
N THR A 966 -12.63 12.80 1.07
CA THR A 966 -13.00 13.89 0.15
C THR A 966 -13.92 13.42 -0.98
N PHE A 967 -13.48 12.42 -1.76
CA PHE A 967 -14.10 12.05 -3.03
C PHE A 967 -15.34 11.16 -2.84
N ALA A 968 -15.32 10.17 -1.94
CA ALA A 968 -16.46 9.26 -1.78
C ALA A 968 -17.74 9.99 -1.32
N GLY A 969 -17.60 10.96 -0.40
CA GLY A 969 -18.72 11.81 0.01
C GLY A 969 -19.25 12.69 -1.14
N GLU A 970 -18.35 13.23 -1.97
CA GLU A 970 -18.73 14.07 -3.11
C GLU A 970 -19.46 13.27 -4.20
N VAL A 971 -18.97 12.08 -4.56
CA VAL A 971 -19.63 11.19 -5.53
C VAL A 971 -21.04 10.83 -5.07
N CYS A 972 -21.20 10.41 -3.81
CA CYS A 972 -22.52 10.09 -3.26
C CYS A 972 -23.43 11.32 -3.25
N SER A 973 -22.89 12.52 -2.99
CA SER A 973 -23.67 13.75 -2.95
C SER A 973 -24.29 14.14 -4.30
N ARG A 974 -23.63 13.80 -5.42
CA ARG A 974 -24.06 14.13 -6.77
C ARG A 974 -25.04 13.12 -7.39
N ALA A 975 -25.11 11.90 -6.87
CA ALA A 975 -26.06 10.89 -7.33
C ALA A 975 -27.51 11.32 -7.02
N ASN A 976 -28.34 11.43 -8.06
CA ASN A 976 -29.74 11.85 -7.92
C ASN A 976 -30.74 10.84 -8.49
N THR A 977 -30.31 9.95 -9.38
CA THR A 977 -31.13 8.84 -9.93
C THR A 977 -30.67 7.48 -9.41
N GLU A 978 -31.46 6.43 -9.65
CA GLU A 978 -31.09 5.05 -9.30
C GLU A 978 -29.84 4.59 -10.06
N ASN A 979 -29.72 4.89 -11.35
CA ASN A 979 -28.54 4.56 -12.16
C ASN A 979 -27.28 5.30 -11.67
N ASP A 980 -27.39 6.57 -11.28
CA ASP A 980 -26.27 7.32 -10.70
C ASP A 980 -25.79 6.69 -9.39
N LEU A 981 -26.74 6.22 -8.56
CA LEU A 981 -26.44 5.55 -7.31
C LEU A 981 -25.68 4.25 -7.54
N TRP A 982 -26.11 3.42 -8.50
CA TRP A 982 -25.40 2.18 -8.83
C TRP A 982 -23.99 2.42 -9.35
N TYR A 983 -23.80 3.42 -10.22
CA TYR A 983 -22.47 3.82 -10.68
C TYR A 983 -21.59 4.34 -9.52
N ALA A 984 -22.16 5.18 -8.64
CA ALA A 984 -21.47 5.66 -7.44
C ALA A 984 -21.05 4.52 -6.50
N LEU A 985 -21.93 3.54 -6.27
CA LEU A 985 -21.65 2.36 -5.46
C LEU A 985 -20.53 1.51 -6.08
N ARG A 986 -20.52 1.35 -7.40
CA ARG A 986 -19.41 0.67 -8.12
C ARG A 986 -18.06 1.37 -7.91
N LEU A 987 -18.04 2.68 -7.69
CA LEU A 987 -16.81 3.40 -7.38
C LEU A 987 -16.41 3.32 -5.89
N VAL A 988 -17.38 3.44 -5.00
CA VAL A 988 -17.13 3.62 -3.56
C VAL A 988 -16.91 2.28 -2.84
N VAL A 989 -17.61 1.21 -3.22
CA VAL A 989 -17.56 -0.07 -2.50
C VAL A 989 -16.18 -0.74 -2.53
N PRO A 990 -15.50 -0.86 -3.70
CA PRO A 990 -14.15 -1.43 -3.72
C PRO A 990 -13.14 -0.62 -2.90
N LEU A 991 -13.32 0.71 -2.88
CA LEU A 991 -12.51 1.63 -2.08
C LEU A 991 -12.71 1.39 -0.58
N LEU A 992 -13.96 1.23 -0.12
CA LEU A 992 -14.29 0.91 1.27
C LEU A 992 -13.74 -0.47 1.69
N GLN A 993 -13.92 -1.48 0.84
CA GLN A 993 -13.42 -2.84 1.10
C GLN A 993 -11.91 -2.85 1.28
N ARG A 994 -11.16 -2.17 0.42
CA ARG A 994 -9.71 -2.05 0.57
C ARG A 994 -9.34 -1.44 1.91
N CYS A 995 -9.96 -0.33 2.31
CA CYS A 995 -9.62 0.29 3.60
C CYS A 995 -9.98 -0.58 4.82
N TYR A 996 -11.02 -1.41 4.73
CA TYR A 996 -11.38 -2.36 5.77
C TYR A 996 -10.33 -3.47 5.93
N ASP A 997 -9.86 -4.07 4.84
CA ASP A 997 -8.92 -5.20 4.85
C ASP A 997 -7.58 -4.88 5.56
N TRP A 998 -7.20 -3.60 5.63
CA TRP A 998 -5.96 -3.14 6.28
C TRP A 998 -6.05 -2.96 7.82
N ARG A 999 -7.22 -3.19 8.45
CA ARG A 999 -7.42 -3.29 9.93
C ARG A 999 -6.89 -2.13 10.79
N GLU A 1000 -7.03 -0.87 10.38
CA GLU A 1000 -6.69 0.29 11.24
C GLU A 1000 -7.92 0.97 11.85
N LYS A 1001 -7.90 1.18 13.19
CA LYS A 1001 -9.01 1.76 13.98
C LYS A 1001 -9.43 3.17 13.53
N VAL A 1002 -8.52 3.97 12.98
CA VAL A 1002 -8.79 5.36 12.51
C VAL A 1002 -9.68 5.38 11.25
N LYS A 1003 -9.65 4.32 10.44
CA LYS A 1003 -10.32 4.24 9.13
C LYS A 1003 -11.75 3.71 9.18
N HIS A 1004 -12.14 3.15 10.32
CA HIS A 1004 -13.54 2.80 10.58
C HIS A 1004 -14.43 4.06 10.68
N GLU A 1005 -13.92 5.17 11.21
CA GLU A 1005 -14.72 6.40 11.33
C GLU A 1005 -15.04 7.05 9.96
N GLU A 1006 -14.10 7.01 9.02
CA GLU A 1006 -14.28 7.58 7.68
C GLU A 1006 -15.26 6.74 6.84
N SER A 1007 -15.15 5.41 6.91
CA SER A 1007 -16.09 4.50 6.25
C SER A 1007 -17.52 4.67 6.80
N LEU A 1008 -17.69 4.89 8.11
CA LEU A 1008 -18.98 5.21 8.70
C LEU A 1008 -19.58 6.53 8.14
N LYS A 1009 -18.77 7.57 7.94
CA LYS A 1009 -19.24 8.84 7.36
C LYS A 1009 -19.76 8.65 5.93
N VAL A 1010 -19.04 7.92 5.10
CA VAL A 1010 -19.46 7.64 3.71
C VAL A 1010 -20.76 6.84 3.68
N VAL A 1011 -20.87 5.78 4.49
CA VAL A 1011 -22.08 4.96 4.53
C VAL A 1011 -23.29 5.74 5.08
N SER A 1012 -23.08 6.67 6.02
CA SER A 1012 -24.13 7.58 6.49
C SER A 1012 -24.68 8.50 5.38
N VAL A 1013 -23.79 9.03 4.52
CA VAL A 1013 -24.18 9.81 3.33
C VAL A 1013 -24.97 8.95 2.34
N LEU A 1014 -24.54 7.71 2.11
CA LEU A 1014 -25.25 6.76 1.25
C LEU A 1014 -26.69 6.49 1.75
N TYR A 1015 -26.88 6.23 3.05
CA TYR A 1015 -28.22 6.03 3.62
C TYR A 1015 -29.12 7.26 3.42
N THR A 1016 -28.57 8.45 3.65
CA THR A 1016 -29.32 9.71 3.44
C THR A 1016 -29.77 9.85 1.98
N LYS A 1017 -28.88 9.52 1.04
CA LYS A 1017 -29.18 9.61 -0.40
C LYS A 1017 -30.18 8.59 -0.91
N ILE A 1018 -30.13 7.36 -0.39
CA ILE A 1018 -31.16 6.34 -0.66
C ILE A 1018 -32.52 6.85 -0.17
N GLY A 1019 -32.56 7.49 1.00
CA GLY A 1019 -33.76 8.17 1.51
C GLY A 1019 -34.26 9.29 0.56
N ASP A 1020 -33.37 10.16 0.10
CA ASP A 1020 -33.72 11.26 -0.83
C ASP A 1020 -34.26 10.73 -2.17
N ILE A 1021 -33.65 9.69 -2.75
CA ILE A 1021 -34.07 9.09 -4.03
C ILE A 1021 -35.44 8.42 -3.86
N THR A 1022 -35.64 7.66 -2.77
CA THR A 1022 -36.91 7.00 -2.50
C THR A 1022 -38.06 8.00 -2.26
N GLU A 1023 -37.77 9.16 -1.67
CA GLU A 1023 -38.76 10.22 -1.50
C GLU A 1023 -39.13 10.90 -2.83
N ARG A 1024 -38.17 11.08 -3.74
CA ARG A 1024 -38.39 11.77 -5.02
C ARG A 1024 -39.02 10.90 -6.10
N TYR A 1025 -38.61 9.64 -6.22
CA TYR A 1025 -38.97 8.77 -7.34
C TYR A 1025 -39.81 7.54 -6.95
N GLY A 1026 -40.01 7.29 -5.65
CA GLY A 1026 -40.78 6.14 -5.16
C GLY A 1026 -39.89 4.95 -4.80
N ASP A 1027 -40.35 3.74 -5.06
CA ASP A 1027 -39.56 2.54 -4.74
C ASP A 1027 -38.41 2.36 -5.74
N ILE A 1028 -37.28 1.88 -5.24
CA ILE A 1028 -36.10 1.52 -6.03
C ILE A 1028 -36.42 0.23 -6.79
N LEU A 1029 -36.15 0.20 -8.10
CA LEU A 1029 -36.46 -0.94 -8.96
C LEU A 1029 -35.66 -2.18 -8.56
N HIS A 1030 -34.36 -2.00 -8.28
CA HIS A 1030 -33.44 -3.04 -7.83
C HIS A 1030 -33.27 -3.03 -6.30
N GLY A 1031 -34.40 -3.08 -5.60
CA GLY A 1031 -34.45 -2.97 -4.14
C GLY A 1031 -33.80 -4.14 -3.40
N ASP A 1032 -33.94 -5.36 -3.92
CA ASP A 1032 -33.40 -6.58 -3.30
C ASP A 1032 -31.86 -6.60 -3.34
N GLU A 1033 -31.27 -6.28 -4.49
CA GLU A 1033 -29.81 -6.21 -4.67
C GLU A 1033 -29.22 -5.08 -3.81
N LEU A 1034 -29.92 -3.95 -3.70
CA LEU A 1034 -29.50 -2.86 -2.82
C LEU A 1034 -29.57 -3.30 -1.35
N CYS A 1035 -30.62 -4.00 -0.94
CA CYS A 1035 -30.75 -4.54 0.41
C CYS A 1035 -29.63 -5.52 0.76
N ASP A 1036 -29.28 -6.44 -0.15
CA ASP A 1036 -28.16 -7.36 0.03
C ASP A 1036 -26.85 -6.61 0.24
N LEU A 1037 -26.59 -5.56 -0.54
CA LEU A 1037 -25.42 -4.71 -0.40
C LEU A 1037 -25.41 -3.94 0.94
N LEU A 1038 -26.57 -3.45 1.39
CA LEU A 1038 -26.69 -2.79 2.70
C LEU A 1038 -26.48 -3.76 3.86
N TYR A 1039 -26.94 -5.01 3.75
CA TYR A 1039 -26.63 -6.05 4.72
C TYR A 1039 -25.15 -6.39 4.73
N TYR A 1040 -24.51 -6.45 3.55
CA TYR A 1040 -23.07 -6.57 3.45
C TYR A 1040 -22.35 -5.42 4.17
N PHE A 1041 -22.78 -4.17 3.98
CA PHE A 1041 -22.22 -3.03 4.72
C PHE A 1041 -22.44 -3.13 6.22
N LYS A 1042 -23.63 -3.55 6.65
CA LYS A 1042 -23.94 -3.76 8.07
C LYS A 1042 -22.99 -4.79 8.69
N TYR A 1043 -22.82 -5.96 8.08
CA TYR A 1043 -22.05 -7.04 8.70
C TYR A 1043 -20.54 -6.88 8.54
N MET A 1044 -20.06 -6.24 7.47
CA MET A 1044 -18.64 -6.05 7.22
C MET A 1044 -18.10 -4.73 7.76
N PHE A 1045 -18.76 -3.60 7.46
CA PHE A 1045 -18.17 -2.27 7.67
C PHE A 1045 -18.76 -1.50 8.86
N VAL A 1046 -20.07 -1.59 9.09
CA VAL A 1046 -20.80 -0.65 9.97
C VAL A 1046 -21.20 -1.23 11.32
N GLY A 1047 -21.48 -2.53 11.40
CA GLY A 1047 -22.10 -3.14 12.58
C GLY A 1047 -23.38 -2.42 13.00
N ASP A 1048 -23.46 -2.06 14.28
CA ASP A 1048 -24.60 -1.34 14.87
C ASP A 1048 -24.37 0.18 14.99
N PHE A 1049 -23.23 0.71 14.54
CA PHE A 1049 -22.84 2.11 14.76
C PHE A 1049 -23.78 3.11 14.07
N LEU A 1050 -24.25 2.82 12.84
CA LEU A 1050 -25.17 3.69 12.08
C LEU A 1050 -26.63 3.27 12.13
N ARG A 1051 -27.02 2.43 13.11
CA ARG A 1051 -28.40 1.92 13.20
C ARG A 1051 -29.44 3.06 13.20
N LYS A 1052 -29.16 4.14 13.92
CA LYS A 1052 -30.07 5.29 14.07
C LYS A 1052 -30.18 6.12 12.78
N GLU A 1053 -29.08 6.29 12.04
CA GLU A 1053 -29.13 6.98 10.74
C GLU A 1053 -29.85 6.14 9.69
N ALA A 1054 -29.62 4.82 9.67
CA ALA A 1054 -30.35 3.90 8.80
C ALA A 1054 -31.86 3.89 9.10
N GLU A 1055 -32.26 3.82 10.37
CA GLU A 1055 -33.67 3.92 10.78
C GLU A 1055 -34.29 5.28 10.43
N ALA A 1056 -33.49 6.36 10.42
CA ALA A 1056 -33.95 7.70 10.06
C ALA A 1056 -34.15 7.90 8.55
N ALA A 1057 -33.49 7.10 7.70
CA ALA A 1057 -33.56 7.18 6.26
C ALA A 1057 -34.87 6.63 5.66
N PHE A 1058 -35.71 5.93 6.45
CA PHE A 1058 -37.02 5.41 6.03
C PHE A 1058 -38.16 6.32 6.53
N PRO A 1059 -38.71 7.25 5.73
CA PRO A 1059 -39.51 8.38 6.22
C PRO A 1059 -40.87 8.03 6.85
N ARG A 1060 -41.40 6.84 6.53
CA ARG A 1060 -42.75 6.36 6.92
C ARG A 1060 -42.75 5.58 8.26
N TYR A 1061 -41.58 5.24 8.77
CA TYR A 1061 -41.40 4.47 10.00
C TYR A 1061 -41.08 5.40 11.19
N TRP A 1062 -41.87 5.29 12.26
CA TRP A 1062 -41.77 6.16 13.43
C TRP A 1062 -40.97 5.54 14.59
N GLY A 1063 -40.46 4.32 14.44
CA GLY A 1063 -39.77 3.59 15.50
C GLY A 1063 -40.62 3.38 16.75
N ASP A 1064 -39.99 3.47 17.92
CA ASP A 1064 -40.61 3.29 19.23
C ASP A 1064 -41.53 4.46 19.63
N LEU A 1065 -42.66 4.59 18.93
CA LEU A 1065 -43.72 5.54 19.25
C LEU A 1065 -44.81 4.86 20.09
N SER A 1066 -45.15 5.41 21.26
CA SER A 1066 -46.27 4.87 22.04
C SER A 1066 -47.62 5.06 21.33
N TRP A 1067 -48.55 4.11 21.53
CA TRP A 1067 -49.90 4.18 20.97
C TRP A 1067 -50.63 5.49 21.32
N ARG A 1068 -50.47 5.99 22.54
CA ARG A 1068 -51.06 7.26 23.01
C ARG A 1068 -50.55 8.47 22.25
N ASN A 1069 -49.29 8.45 21.81
CA ASN A 1069 -48.70 9.55 21.05
C ASN A 1069 -49.11 9.47 19.57
N ALA A 1070 -49.16 8.26 19.01
CA ALA A 1070 -49.70 8.03 17.68
C ALA A 1070 -51.16 8.49 17.58
N GLU A 1071 -51.99 8.19 18.59
CA GLU A 1071 -53.38 8.63 18.67
C GLU A 1071 -53.51 10.16 18.66
N LYS A 1072 -52.73 10.86 19.48
CA LYS A 1072 -52.74 12.34 19.50
C LYS A 1072 -52.34 12.97 18.17
N LEU A 1073 -51.32 12.42 17.50
CA LEU A 1073 -50.85 12.92 16.21
C LEU A 1073 -51.91 12.69 15.13
N LEU A 1074 -52.45 11.48 15.04
CA LEU A 1074 -53.38 11.10 13.99
C LEU A 1074 -54.75 11.76 14.13
N LEU A 1075 -55.25 12.01 15.35
CA LEU A 1075 -56.52 12.72 15.57
C LEU A 1075 -56.56 14.11 14.92
N LEU A 1076 -55.41 14.79 14.84
CA LEU A 1076 -55.28 16.11 14.22
C LEU A 1076 -55.10 16.05 12.70
N CYS A 1077 -54.87 14.87 12.14
CA CYS A 1077 -54.76 14.65 10.70
C CYS A 1077 -56.13 14.41 10.06
N GLU A 1078 -56.15 14.37 8.73
CA GLU A 1078 -57.35 14.04 7.96
C GLU A 1078 -57.73 12.56 8.12
N ASP A 1079 -59.01 12.27 7.90
CA ASP A 1079 -59.52 10.90 7.92
C ASP A 1079 -58.81 10.09 6.83
N GLY A 1080 -58.28 8.92 7.17
CA GLY A 1080 -57.43 8.12 6.31
C GLY A 1080 -55.92 8.32 6.51
N ALA A 1081 -55.49 9.16 7.44
CA ALA A 1081 -54.09 9.31 7.79
C ALA A 1081 -53.56 8.12 8.60
N PHE A 1082 -52.32 7.68 8.34
CA PHE A 1082 -51.72 6.53 9.05
C PHE A 1082 -50.20 6.63 9.25
N LEU A 1083 -49.66 5.88 10.20
CA LEU A 1083 -48.23 5.74 10.46
C LEU A 1083 -47.86 4.32 10.93
N VAL A 1084 -46.60 3.92 10.72
CA VAL A 1084 -46.05 2.63 11.16
C VAL A 1084 -45.10 2.84 12.34
N ARG A 1085 -45.24 2.03 13.38
CA ARG A 1085 -44.45 2.10 14.62
C ARG A 1085 -44.16 0.70 15.18
N ASP A 1086 -43.21 0.62 16.10
CA ASP A 1086 -42.95 -0.60 16.86
C ASP A 1086 -44.19 -1.05 17.65
N SER A 1087 -44.40 -2.37 17.72
CA SER A 1087 -45.38 -2.94 18.65
C SER A 1087 -44.76 -3.06 20.05
N HIS A 1088 -45.52 -2.68 21.07
CA HIS A 1088 -45.20 -2.95 22.48
C HIS A 1088 -45.71 -4.31 22.95
N SER A 1089 -45.93 -5.24 22.02
CA SER A 1089 -46.40 -6.59 22.29
C SER A 1089 -45.28 -7.57 21.99
N ASP A 1090 -45.04 -8.52 22.88
CA ASP A 1090 -43.97 -9.52 22.68
C ASP A 1090 -44.18 -10.40 21.43
N ASN A 1091 -45.42 -10.49 20.95
CA ASN A 1091 -45.81 -11.36 19.83
C ASN A 1091 -45.89 -10.66 18.46
N HIS A 1092 -45.62 -9.35 18.36
CA HIS A 1092 -45.75 -8.60 17.11
C HIS A 1092 -44.61 -7.59 16.95
N LEU A 1093 -44.04 -7.45 15.77
CA LEU A 1093 -42.96 -6.49 15.52
C LEU A 1093 -43.49 -5.08 15.23
N PHE A 1094 -44.55 -4.98 14.42
CA PHE A 1094 -45.06 -3.69 13.93
C PHE A 1094 -46.52 -3.43 14.28
N THR A 1095 -46.89 -2.16 14.42
CA THR A 1095 -48.27 -1.71 14.55
C THR A 1095 -48.53 -0.56 13.57
N VAL A 1096 -49.59 -0.68 12.78
CA VAL A 1096 -50.11 0.39 11.93
C VAL A 1096 -51.16 1.15 12.73
N SER A 1097 -50.96 2.45 12.90
CA SER A 1097 -51.94 3.33 13.57
C SER A 1097 -52.57 4.24 12.52
N TYR A 1098 -53.90 4.34 12.48
CA TYR A 1098 -54.61 5.09 11.45
C TYR A 1098 -55.87 5.77 11.98
N LYS A 1099 -56.27 6.89 11.35
CA LYS A 1099 -57.51 7.62 11.66
C LYS A 1099 -58.63 7.21 10.71
N HIS A 1100 -59.79 6.86 11.27
CA HIS A 1100 -61.01 6.58 10.51
C HIS A 1100 -62.24 6.99 11.32
N SER A 1101 -63.21 7.66 10.67
CA SER A 1101 -64.46 8.13 11.30
C SER A 1101 -64.22 8.91 12.59
N GLU A 1102 -63.24 9.84 12.58
CA GLU A 1102 -62.86 10.68 13.73
C GLU A 1102 -62.35 9.90 14.98
N LYS A 1103 -61.99 8.62 14.81
CA LYS A 1103 -61.34 7.80 15.84
C LYS A 1103 -60.01 7.27 15.31
N VAL A 1104 -59.04 7.04 16.19
CA VAL A 1104 -57.77 6.39 15.82
C VAL A 1104 -57.82 4.93 16.22
N PHE A 1105 -57.41 4.08 15.29
CA PHE A 1105 -57.33 2.64 15.47
C PHE A 1105 -55.87 2.19 15.38
N HIS A 1106 -55.57 1.10 16.07
CA HIS A 1106 -54.25 0.48 16.09
C HIS A 1106 -54.38 -0.98 15.70
N SER A 1107 -53.80 -1.34 14.56
CA SER A 1107 -53.80 -2.71 14.06
C SER A 1107 -52.38 -3.25 14.09
N ARG A 1108 -52.17 -4.30 14.86
CA ARG A 1108 -50.89 -5.02 14.87
C ARG A 1108 -50.74 -5.76 13.54
N VAL A 1109 -49.52 -5.76 13.03
CA VAL A 1109 -49.17 -6.53 11.84
C VAL A 1109 -48.78 -7.91 12.32
N GLU A 1110 -49.63 -8.89 12.01
CA GLU A 1110 -49.39 -10.30 12.33
C GLU A 1110 -48.72 -10.94 11.12
N ILE A 1111 -47.56 -11.56 11.33
CA ILE A 1111 -46.81 -12.24 10.27
C ILE A 1111 -47.11 -13.72 10.44
N SER A 1112 -47.82 -14.31 9.48
CA SER A 1112 -48.18 -15.74 9.49
C SER A 1112 -47.63 -16.39 8.23
N GLY A 1113 -46.58 -17.21 8.39
CA GLY A 1113 -45.86 -17.78 7.24
C GLY A 1113 -45.08 -16.71 6.47
N GLN A 1114 -45.26 -16.67 5.14
CA GLN A 1114 -44.65 -15.67 4.25
C GLN A 1114 -45.48 -14.39 4.10
N PHE A 1115 -46.67 -14.32 4.72
CA PHE A 1115 -47.58 -13.21 4.49
C PHE A 1115 -47.73 -12.34 5.74
N ALA A 1116 -47.63 -11.03 5.55
CA ALA A 1116 -48.02 -10.03 6.52
C ALA A 1116 -49.53 -9.79 6.42
N HIS A 1117 -50.18 -9.71 7.59
CA HIS A 1117 -51.62 -9.49 7.71
C HIS A 1117 -51.91 -8.30 8.62
N LEU A 1118 -52.93 -7.54 8.23
CA LEU A 1118 -53.52 -6.48 9.04
C LEU A 1118 -54.76 -7.05 9.75
N GLY A 1119 -54.67 -7.34 11.05
CA GLY A 1119 -55.82 -7.79 11.87
C GLY A 1119 -55.98 -9.30 12.07
N GLY A 1120 -54.93 -10.07 11.76
CA GLY A 1120 -54.82 -11.50 12.05
C GLY A 1120 -55.18 -12.45 10.90
N PRO A 1121 -55.18 -13.78 11.13
CA PRO A 1121 -55.13 -14.80 10.07
C PRO A 1121 -56.38 -14.87 9.17
N LEU A 1122 -57.49 -14.27 9.60
CA LEU A 1122 -58.73 -14.16 8.83
C LEU A 1122 -58.84 -12.86 8.01
N SER A 1123 -57.78 -12.03 7.98
CA SER A 1123 -57.76 -10.82 7.16
C SER A 1123 -57.78 -11.15 5.68
N LEU A 1124 -58.60 -10.40 4.92
CA LEU A 1124 -58.81 -10.55 3.48
C LEU A 1124 -57.59 -10.08 2.65
N GLU A 1125 -56.77 -9.19 3.21
CA GLU A 1125 -55.57 -8.65 2.55
C GLU A 1125 -54.31 -9.35 3.08
N ARG A 1126 -53.52 -9.88 2.14
CA ARG A 1126 -52.32 -10.67 2.39
C ARG A 1126 -51.25 -10.23 1.42
N SER A 1127 -50.05 -9.96 1.92
CA SER A 1127 -48.91 -9.60 1.06
C SER A 1127 -47.62 -10.14 1.65
N GLU A 1128 -46.63 -10.40 0.79
CA GLU A 1128 -45.37 -11.03 1.16
C GLU A 1128 -44.48 -10.11 2.03
N SER A 1129 -44.70 -8.79 1.95
CA SER A 1129 -44.02 -7.82 2.79
C SER A 1129 -45.02 -6.86 3.46
N VAL A 1130 -44.61 -6.29 4.60
CA VAL A 1130 -45.38 -5.24 5.30
C VAL A 1130 -45.53 -3.99 4.43
N VAL A 1131 -44.56 -3.72 3.56
CA VAL A 1131 -44.57 -2.56 2.66
C VAL A 1131 -45.59 -2.77 1.53
N ASP A 1132 -45.62 -3.95 0.94
CA ASP A 1132 -46.57 -4.27 -0.13
C ASP A 1132 -47.99 -4.39 0.41
N LEU A 1133 -48.15 -4.91 1.63
CA LEU A 1133 -49.42 -4.89 2.35
C LEU A 1133 -49.96 -3.46 2.48
N LEU A 1134 -49.09 -2.51 2.83
CA LEU A 1134 -49.46 -1.10 2.93
C LEU A 1134 -49.73 -0.46 1.56
N LYS A 1135 -48.97 -0.80 0.51
CA LYS A 1135 -49.21 -0.31 -0.86
C LYS A 1135 -50.54 -0.79 -1.42
N HIS A 1136 -50.83 -2.09 -1.30
CA HIS A 1136 -52.12 -2.68 -1.65
C HIS A 1136 -53.24 -2.02 -0.84
N ALA A 1137 -53.07 -1.88 0.47
CA ALA A 1137 -54.07 -1.22 1.31
C ALA A 1137 -54.32 0.24 0.91
N ILE A 1138 -53.29 0.98 0.48
CA ILE A 1138 -53.43 2.34 -0.06
C ILE A 1138 -54.17 2.33 -1.40
N GLN A 1139 -53.77 1.46 -2.34
CA GLN A 1139 -54.37 1.37 -3.67
C GLN A 1139 -55.85 0.97 -3.62
N ILE A 1140 -56.21 0.05 -2.72
CA ILE A 1140 -57.60 -0.34 -2.44
C ILE A 1140 -58.38 0.85 -1.83
N SER A 1141 -57.75 1.59 -0.92
CA SER A 1141 -58.35 2.79 -0.30
C SER A 1141 -58.60 3.94 -1.29
N TYR A 1142 -57.86 4.01 -2.40
CA TYR A 1142 -58.06 4.99 -3.49
C TYR A 1142 -59.04 4.49 -4.57
N SER A 1143 -58.97 3.21 -4.95
CA SER A 1143 -59.81 2.63 -6.02
C SER A 1143 -61.26 2.37 -5.59
N ARG A 1144 -61.52 2.23 -4.28
CA ARG A 1144 -62.84 1.84 -3.71
C ARG A 1144 -63.41 0.54 -4.29
N GLU A 1145 -62.57 -0.32 -4.86
CA GLU A 1145 -63.02 -1.59 -5.46
C GLU A 1145 -63.40 -2.63 -4.41
N ARG A 1146 -62.82 -2.57 -3.21
CA ARG A 1146 -63.11 -3.45 -2.05
C ARG A 1146 -62.89 -2.70 -0.73
N ASP A 1147 -63.63 -3.08 0.30
CA ASP A 1147 -63.44 -2.55 1.66
C ASP A 1147 -62.47 -3.44 2.45
N ILE A 1148 -61.47 -2.83 3.10
CA ILE A 1148 -60.56 -3.53 4.02
C ILE A 1148 -61.29 -3.67 5.37
N LEU A 1149 -61.64 -4.90 5.75
CA LEU A 1149 -62.42 -5.21 6.95
C LEU A 1149 -61.57 -5.90 8.02
N MET A 1150 -61.59 -5.41 9.27
CA MET A 1150 -61.00 -6.11 10.42
C MET A 1150 -62.07 -6.89 11.19
N HIS A 1151 -61.75 -8.11 11.60
CA HIS A 1151 -62.53 -8.85 12.60
C HIS A 1151 -62.01 -8.53 14.01
N ARG A 1152 -62.86 -7.98 14.90
CA ARG A 1152 -62.57 -7.89 16.34
C ARG A 1152 -62.89 -9.22 17.03
N ARG A 1153 -62.19 -9.53 18.14
CA ARG A 1153 -62.65 -10.53 19.13
C ARG A 1153 -63.61 -9.86 20.12
N GLY A 1154 -64.86 -10.33 20.20
CA GLY A 1154 -65.91 -9.87 21.13
C GLY A 1154 -67.32 -9.85 20.50
N GLU A 1155 -68.39 -9.76 21.32
CA GLU A 1155 -69.80 -9.86 20.90
C GLU A 1155 -70.35 -8.72 20.01
N GLU A 1156 -69.53 -7.73 19.64
CA GLU A 1156 -69.88 -6.72 18.62
C GLU A 1156 -68.88 -6.81 17.46
N ALA A 1157 -69.14 -7.75 16.54
CA ALA A 1157 -68.41 -7.88 15.28
C ALA A 1157 -68.97 -6.89 14.24
N GLU A 1158 -68.77 -5.59 14.45
CA GLU A 1158 -68.93 -4.61 13.37
C GLU A 1158 -67.62 -4.54 12.59
N ALA A 1159 -67.68 -4.94 11.31
CA ALA A 1159 -66.59 -4.81 10.37
C ALA A 1159 -66.36 -3.31 10.10
N SER A 1160 -65.28 -2.74 10.65
CA SER A 1160 -64.95 -1.33 10.42
C SER A 1160 -64.21 -1.19 9.08
N GLU A 1161 -64.73 -0.36 8.19
CA GLU A 1161 -64.09 0.04 6.93
C GLU A 1161 -62.74 0.74 7.23
N ILE A 1162 -61.62 0.25 6.68
CA ILE A 1162 -60.33 0.92 6.83
C ILE A 1162 -59.99 1.67 5.55
N ARG A 1163 -59.64 2.95 5.70
CA ARG A 1163 -59.06 3.76 4.63
C ARG A 1163 -57.65 4.18 5.05
N LEU A 1164 -56.62 3.69 4.35
CA LEU A 1164 -55.23 4.12 4.51
C LEU A 1164 -54.88 4.97 3.30
N GLN A 1165 -55.06 6.28 3.37
CA GLN A 1165 -54.91 7.18 2.21
C GLN A 1165 -53.70 8.11 2.32
N TYR A 1166 -53.36 8.54 3.54
CA TYR A 1166 -52.35 9.58 3.77
C TYR A 1166 -51.28 9.11 4.77
N PRO A 1167 -50.12 8.61 4.33
CA PRO A 1167 -49.03 8.27 5.23
C PRO A 1167 -48.47 9.53 5.90
N LEU A 1168 -48.41 9.54 7.24
CA LEU A 1168 -47.85 10.63 8.02
C LEU A 1168 -46.33 10.46 8.11
N SER A 1169 -45.58 11.24 7.33
CA SER A 1169 -44.10 11.24 7.36
C SER A 1169 -43.55 11.99 8.57
N ARG A 1170 -42.52 11.44 9.22
CA ARG A 1170 -41.80 12.09 10.34
C ARG A 1170 -41.16 13.42 9.92
N LEU A 1171 -40.68 13.50 8.68
CA LEU A 1171 -40.02 14.68 8.09
C LEU A 1171 -41.01 15.80 7.74
N SER A 1172 -42.29 15.45 7.51
CA SER A 1172 -43.33 16.46 7.25
C SER A 1172 -43.68 17.30 8.48
N LEU A 1173 -43.21 16.94 9.68
CA LEU A 1173 -43.56 17.52 10.97
C LEU A 1173 -42.36 18.20 11.68
N LEU A 1174 -41.35 18.60 10.91
CA LEU A 1174 -40.04 19.08 11.41
C LEU A 1174 -40.16 20.11 12.57
N PRO A 1175 -39.45 19.89 13.69
CA PRO A 1175 -39.44 20.78 14.85
C PRO A 1175 -38.46 21.97 14.68
N ARG A 1176 -38.49 22.92 15.64
CA ARG A 1176 -37.66 24.15 15.66
C ARG A 1176 -36.17 23.87 15.46
N LEU A 1177 -35.46 24.86 14.90
CA LEU A 1177 -34.00 24.88 14.74
C LEU A 1177 -33.23 24.46 16.01
N GLN A 1178 -33.73 24.80 17.20
CA GLN A 1178 -33.12 24.41 18.48
C GLN A 1178 -33.08 22.89 18.71
N TYR A 1179 -34.09 22.14 18.25
CA TYR A 1179 -34.09 20.67 18.28
C TYR A 1179 -33.09 20.11 17.26
N LEU A 1180 -33.04 20.68 16.06
CA LEU A 1180 -32.06 20.31 15.04
C LEU A 1180 -30.63 20.56 15.55
N CYS A 1181 -30.37 21.70 16.20
CA CYS A 1181 -29.07 21.98 16.84
C CYS A 1181 -28.74 20.99 17.97
N ARG A 1182 -29.71 20.60 18.80
CA ARG A 1182 -29.50 19.56 19.83
C ARG A 1182 -29.16 18.22 19.19
N LEU A 1183 -29.83 17.87 18.10
CA LEU A 1183 -29.56 16.66 17.31
C LEU A 1183 -28.11 16.68 16.82
N THR A 1184 -27.72 17.75 16.12
CA THR A 1184 -26.38 17.92 15.56
C THR A 1184 -25.30 17.88 16.64
N ILE A 1185 -25.50 18.58 17.77
CA ILE A 1185 -24.53 18.60 18.88
C ILE A 1185 -24.35 17.20 19.49
N ARG A 1186 -25.43 16.42 19.66
CA ARG A 1186 -25.34 15.04 20.16
C ARG A 1186 -24.76 14.06 19.16
N LEU A 1187 -24.90 14.32 17.86
CA LEU A 1187 -24.30 13.50 16.80
C LEU A 1187 -22.80 13.78 16.61
N THR A 1188 -22.35 15.00 16.95
CA THR A 1188 -20.93 15.38 16.82
C THR A 1188 -20.10 15.20 18.09
N VAL A 1189 -20.71 15.19 19.29
CA VAL A 1189 -19.99 15.17 20.58
C VAL A 1189 -20.30 13.89 21.35
N ARG A 1190 -19.26 13.12 21.71
CA ARG A 1190 -19.38 11.92 22.58
C ARG A 1190 -20.06 12.24 23.90
N GLN A 1191 -20.90 11.32 24.39
CA GLN A 1191 -21.71 11.49 25.61
C GLN A 1191 -20.90 11.91 26.83
N ASP A 1192 -19.67 11.39 26.94
CA ASP A 1192 -18.76 11.60 28.06
C ASP A 1192 -18.18 13.02 28.10
N ARG A 1193 -18.18 13.73 26.97
CA ARG A 1193 -17.67 15.12 26.83
C ARG A 1193 -18.76 16.16 26.69
N LEU A 1194 -20.03 15.78 26.79
CA LEU A 1194 -21.14 16.73 26.69
C LEU A 1194 -21.04 17.84 27.74
N SER A 1195 -20.55 17.53 28.95
CA SER A 1195 -20.35 18.49 30.06
C SER A 1195 -19.23 19.50 29.84
N GLU A 1196 -18.35 19.28 28.87
CA GLU A 1196 -17.21 20.16 28.55
C GLU A 1196 -17.57 21.21 27.49
N LEU A 1197 -18.78 21.14 26.91
CA LEU A 1197 -19.23 22.10 25.92
C LEU A 1197 -19.40 23.49 26.54
N PRO A 1198 -18.99 24.58 25.84
CA PRO A 1198 -19.15 25.96 26.30
C PRO A 1198 -20.61 26.44 26.14
N LEU A 1199 -21.56 25.64 26.62
CA LEU A 1199 -22.99 25.91 26.59
C LEU A 1199 -23.47 26.31 28.00
N PRO A 1200 -24.46 27.20 28.10
CA PRO A 1200 -25.12 27.50 29.37
C PRO A 1200 -25.69 26.23 30.03
N PRO A 1201 -25.75 26.15 31.38
CA PRO A 1201 -26.17 24.95 32.11
C PRO A 1201 -27.52 24.39 31.66
N LYS A 1202 -28.48 25.27 31.34
CA LYS A 1202 -29.82 24.87 30.84
C LYS A 1202 -29.77 24.21 29.46
N LEU A 1203 -28.87 24.65 28.58
CA LEU A 1203 -28.68 24.05 27.26
C LEU A 1203 -27.88 22.74 27.36
N LEU A 1204 -26.90 22.68 28.26
CA LEU A 1204 -26.24 21.43 28.65
C LEU A 1204 -27.25 20.39 29.15
N THR A 1205 -28.17 20.77 30.04
CA THR A 1205 -29.23 19.86 30.53
C THR A 1205 -30.15 19.43 29.39
N TYR A 1206 -30.51 20.36 28.51
CA TYR A 1206 -31.34 20.08 27.33
C TYR A 1206 -30.64 19.13 26.36
N VAL A 1207 -29.34 19.30 26.10
CA VAL A 1207 -28.55 18.43 25.22
C VAL A 1207 -28.28 17.07 25.87
N ALA A 1208 -28.03 17.02 27.19
CA ALA A 1208 -27.70 15.79 27.93
C ALA A 1208 -28.89 14.84 28.13
N ASP A 1209 -30.13 15.34 28.14
CA ASP A 1209 -31.33 14.51 28.39
C ASP A 1209 -31.44 13.32 27.40
N PRO A 1210 -31.38 12.06 27.89
CA PRO A 1210 -31.35 10.85 27.07
C PRO A 1210 -32.73 10.40 26.55
N LYS A 1211 -33.83 11.07 26.93
CA LYS A 1211 -35.19 10.71 26.49
C LYS A 1211 -35.46 11.12 25.04
N PHE A 1212 -34.92 10.29 24.14
CA PHE A 1212 -35.30 9.99 22.76
C PHE A 1212 -35.51 11.09 21.70
N LEU A 1213 -35.02 10.74 20.51
CA LEU A 1213 -34.97 11.44 19.22
C LEU A 1213 -36.33 11.48 18.49
N ILE A 1214 -37.43 11.52 19.23
CA ILE A 1214 -38.77 11.70 18.65
C ILE A 1214 -39.01 13.22 18.59
N PRO A 1215 -39.44 13.79 17.44
CA PRO A 1215 -39.87 15.19 17.37
C PRO A 1215 -40.76 15.51 18.57
N ASN A 1216 -40.51 16.60 19.29
CA ASN A 1216 -41.27 16.94 20.48
C ASN A 1216 -42.77 16.88 20.15
N ILE A 1217 -43.48 15.89 20.70
CA ILE A 1217 -44.85 15.60 20.31
C ILE A 1217 -45.73 16.83 20.53
N ARG A 1218 -45.48 17.65 21.57
CA ARG A 1218 -46.23 18.90 21.78
C ARG A 1218 -46.04 19.91 20.64
N GLU A 1219 -44.87 19.93 20.01
CA GLU A 1219 -44.57 20.79 18.87
C GLU A 1219 -45.22 20.26 17.59
N CYS A 1220 -45.16 18.94 17.35
CA CYS A 1220 -45.84 18.31 16.22
C CYS A 1220 -47.36 18.48 16.30
N LEU A 1221 -47.94 18.39 17.50
CA LEU A 1221 -49.34 18.68 17.73
C LEU A 1221 -49.67 20.13 17.36
N ARG A 1222 -48.85 21.11 17.73
CA ARG A 1222 -49.05 22.53 17.32
C ARG A 1222 -48.96 22.73 15.81
N VAL A 1223 -48.00 22.09 15.13
CA VAL A 1223 -47.88 22.19 13.66
C VAL A 1223 -49.09 21.57 12.96
N LEU A 1224 -49.60 20.46 13.49
CA LEU A 1224 -50.82 19.82 12.98
C LEU A 1224 -52.07 20.64 13.28
N GLU A 1225 -52.16 21.28 14.46
CA GLU A 1225 -53.22 22.24 14.81
C GLU A 1225 -53.23 23.42 13.82
N ASP A 1226 -52.07 24.06 13.57
CA ASP A 1226 -51.93 25.14 12.59
C ASP A 1226 -52.32 24.71 11.16
N ARG A 1227 -51.95 23.48 10.75
CA ARG A 1227 -52.35 22.93 9.44
C ARG A 1227 -53.85 22.71 9.36
N ARG A 1228 -54.45 22.12 10.40
CA ARG A 1228 -55.89 21.90 10.49
C ARG A 1228 -56.67 23.21 10.44
N GLU A 1229 -56.22 24.23 11.18
CA GLU A 1229 -56.82 25.58 11.15
C GLU A 1229 -56.73 26.23 9.77
N LYS A 1230 -55.60 26.09 9.06
CA LYS A 1230 -55.45 26.59 7.68
C LYS A 1230 -56.35 25.87 6.67
N ILE A 1231 -56.52 24.56 6.82
CA ILE A 1231 -57.43 23.76 5.96
C ILE A 1231 -58.88 24.18 6.21
N ILE A 1232 -59.28 24.38 7.46
CA ILE A 1232 -60.61 24.89 7.83
C ILE A 1232 -60.82 26.31 7.26
N MET A 1233 -59.82 27.19 7.36
CA MET A 1233 -59.85 28.54 6.76
C MET A 1233 -59.96 28.52 5.22
N MET A 1234 -59.21 27.66 4.52
CA MET A 1234 -59.31 27.52 3.06
C MET A 1234 -60.65 26.89 2.62
N GLY A 1235 -61.20 25.97 3.42
CA GLY A 1235 -62.53 25.40 3.22
C GLY A 1235 -63.65 26.43 3.37
N CYS A 1236 -63.56 27.31 4.38
CA CYS A 1236 -64.47 28.44 4.54
C CYS A 1236 -64.36 29.46 3.39
N MET A 1237 -63.14 29.77 2.92
CA MET A 1237 -62.97 30.66 1.75
C MET A 1237 -63.54 30.07 0.45
N ARG A 1238 -63.48 28.74 0.25
CA ARG A 1238 -64.10 28.09 -0.92
C ARG A 1238 -65.63 28.15 -0.89
N ASN A 1239 -66.25 28.09 0.29
CA ASN A 1239 -67.70 28.24 0.43
C ASN A 1239 -68.17 29.70 0.28
N ASP A 1240 -67.34 30.68 0.65
CA ASP A 1240 -67.64 32.10 0.43
C ASP A 1240 -67.49 32.55 -1.04
N ILE A 1241 -66.68 31.85 -1.84
CA ILE A 1241 -66.55 32.11 -3.30
C ILE A 1241 -67.70 31.47 -4.10
N TYR A 1242 -68.39 30.46 -3.57
CA TYR A 1242 -69.57 29.86 -4.19
C TYR A 1242 -70.90 30.56 -3.83
N ASN A 1243 -70.90 31.45 -2.82
CA ASN A 1243 -72.07 32.22 -2.39
C ASN A 1243 -71.96 33.73 -2.68
N LYS A 1244 -71.15 34.12 -3.68
CA LYS A 1244 -71.13 35.49 -4.24
C LYS A 1244 -71.36 35.49 -5.74
#